data_AF-A4CI23-F1
#
_entry.id   AF-A4CI23-F1
#
_cell.length_a   1.000
_cell.length_b   1.000
_cell.length_c   1.000
_cell.angle_alpha   90.00
_cell.angle_beta   90.00
_cell.angle_gamma   90.00
#
_symmetry.space_group_name_H-M   'P 1'
#
loop_
_entity.id
_entity.type
_entity.pdbx_description
1 polymer ?
#
loop_
_entity_poly.entity_id
_entity_poly.type
_entity_poly.pdbx_seq_one_letter_code
_entity_poly.pdbx_strand_id
1 'polypeptide(L)'
;MLPAQESPRAEWAAASPASVGNSPAAADADYEAGLPAERTNIFDEAAFTARASEAGIPVRRFGRPASVSDGFYLIVGVFKEGKNLRRSVRKLKRQGLDAGSFINPENNLNYVYASHYTIPEEALLGATSQLDGNYQGDLWILINGEISPAPELRAPADEFSAGTSPGIAGKESAMGQAGRQAAAETPIQVSTGQGTPQQTNRTVLLQRADRYFDIMWYAEAARLYEQLLDRDENAYSFEIIRKVADAHYFNTDMERAYHWYDILYDRYGDEMSAANLFKYAHALKGNGKYGRARRIMRLYDKVTDAGRSGEAGQNRLLRETVMDNILNREAAYGIRNLDVNSKYSEFGPMFYQEDQIVFASSVDSAFFHTRRYKWNNQPYLDLYVSRLNAEGDNLEHGVKFSKTLNTKYHEAGVAFSPDKQTVYFTRNNYGKRLRRDKNGVNHLKLYRSRKVGDEWTEAEELPFNGESYSTGHPALSPDGKQLYFVSDMPGTIGGTDIFVVDVLGDGTFSEPRNLGPGINTPQKEMFPFITGRKLYFSSNGHVGLGGLDIFQVSFDEEIGFLEVENLGQPINSKKDDFSYIVDEATQKGFFASNRVGGKGDDDLYSFQRLLPEETNENAIAGVVTDLVTGDAIPEALVTLLDANNRKLKEIVTEADGSFVFQDLDSNTRYRILVEKATYSEQQEEVATRDNEQVDVELPMRKLQERIVVEDGVRKLKTGPIYFNFDKHNIRSDAAEELDKLVAVMQEYPSMVIAIESHTDSRGSSVYNRYLSDLRAKSTRAYLIENGIDPSRIQSAKGYGEDRLLNDCDGSVRCTSQQHQLNRRSEFIVVDM
;
A
#
# COMPACT_ATOMS: atom_id res chain seq x y z
N MET A 1 6.38 -16.76 62.06
CA MET A 1 7.84 -16.97 62.03
C MET A 1 8.45 -15.96 61.06
N LEU A 2 9.69 -15.56 61.28
CA LEU A 2 10.55 -14.68 60.47
C LEU A 2 11.99 -15.28 60.53
N PRO A 3 12.97 -14.86 59.70
CA PRO A 3 12.93 -13.95 58.54
C PRO A 3 13.04 -14.79 57.23
N ALA A 4 13.65 -14.45 56.08
CA ALA A 4 14.50 -13.31 55.68
C ALA A 4 14.55 -13.06 54.15
N GLN A 5 15.00 -11.84 53.82
CA GLN A 5 15.97 -11.35 52.81
C GLN A 5 16.63 -12.33 51.80
N GLU A 6 17.17 -11.88 50.65
CA GLU A 6 17.72 -10.53 50.34
C GLU A 6 17.61 -10.11 48.85
N SER A 7 17.99 -8.86 48.55
CA SER A 7 18.11 -8.26 47.21
C SER A 7 19.36 -7.38 47.14
N PRO A 8 19.94 -7.19 45.93
CA PRO A 8 20.13 -5.82 45.44
C PRO A 8 19.59 -5.71 43.99
N ARG A 9 19.21 -4.56 43.40
CA ARG A 9 19.87 -3.23 43.29
C ARG A 9 21.27 -3.29 42.65
N ALA A 10 21.74 -2.29 41.91
CA ALA A 10 21.12 -1.30 41.01
C ALA A 10 22.29 -0.56 40.34
N GLU A 11 22.15 -0.07 39.10
CA GLU A 11 22.66 1.26 38.69
C GLU A 11 22.28 1.59 37.24
N TRP A 12 21.97 2.87 37.00
CA TRP A 12 21.92 3.50 35.69
C TRP A 12 23.21 4.31 35.48
N ALA A 13 23.66 4.43 34.25
CA ALA A 13 24.54 5.52 33.82
C ALA A 13 24.09 5.99 32.44
N ALA A 14 23.83 7.29 32.29
CA ALA A 14 23.32 7.90 31.05
C ALA A 14 24.38 8.80 30.40
N ALA A 15 24.42 8.83 29.06
CA ALA A 15 25.12 9.85 28.30
C ALA A 15 24.56 9.97 26.87
N SER A 16 24.07 11.18 26.55
CA SER A 16 23.75 11.69 25.21
C SER A 16 24.38 13.09 25.09
N PRO A 17 24.47 13.70 23.89
CA PRO A 17 24.54 13.15 22.53
C PRO A 17 25.83 13.63 21.79
N ALA A 18 26.06 13.14 20.57
CA ALA A 18 26.95 13.77 19.58
C ALA A 18 26.39 13.54 18.16
N SER A 19 26.64 14.48 17.23
CA SER A 19 25.95 14.55 15.93
C SER A 19 26.90 14.54 14.71
N VAL A 20 26.30 14.55 13.51
CA VAL A 20 26.93 14.70 12.16
C VAL A 20 27.56 13.44 11.55
N GLY A 21 27.11 13.04 10.34
CA GLY A 21 27.81 12.06 9.49
C GLY A 21 26.99 11.36 8.39
N ASN A 22 26.88 11.98 7.21
CA ASN A 22 26.10 11.52 6.04
C ASN A 22 26.31 10.07 5.53
N SER A 23 25.19 9.46 5.11
CA SER A 23 25.00 8.56 3.95
C SER A 23 25.56 7.12 3.94
N PRO A 24 24.90 6.17 3.23
CA PRO A 24 25.17 4.73 3.32
C PRO A 24 26.02 4.14 2.19
N ALA A 25 26.73 3.04 2.47
CA ALA A 25 27.27 2.13 1.46
C ALA A 25 27.51 0.71 2.02
N ALA A 26 27.17 -0.31 1.20
CA ALA A 26 27.61 -1.72 1.25
C ALA A 26 27.47 -2.55 2.55
N ALA A 27 26.58 -3.55 2.51
CA ALA A 27 26.64 -4.74 3.38
C ALA A 27 25.84 -5.93 2.78
N ASP A 28 26.30 -6.49 1.66
CA ASP A 28 25.87 -7.81 1.16
C ASP A 28 26.92 -8.86 1.57
N ALA A 29 26.57 -9.79 2.48
CA ALA A 29 27.31 -11.02 2.75
C ALA A 29 26.49 -12.01 3.61
N ASP A 30 26.87 -13.30 3.54
CA ASP A 30 26.61 -14.36 4.52
C ASP A 30 25.15 -14.71 4.89
N TYR A 31 24.49 -15.54 4.07
CA TYR A 31 23.53 -16.56 4.55
C TYR A 31 23.33 -17.77 3.62
N GLU A 32 24.42 -18.45 3.21
CA GLU A 32 24.33 -19.79 2.59
C GLU A 32 24.48 -20.92 3.63
N ALA A 33 23.36 -21.60 3.96
CA ALA A 33 23.39 -22.93 4.56
C ALA A 33 22.02 -23.65 4.42
N GLY A 34 21.98 -24.84 3.79
CA GLY A 34 20.91 -25.81 4.05
C GLY A 34 19.93 -26.18 2.91
N LEU A 35 20.34 -26.20 1.63
CA LEU A 35 19.56 -26.89 0.60
C LEU A 35 19.75 -28.42 0.68
N PRO A 36 18.68 -29.24 0.63
CA PRO A 36 18.78 -30.71 0.67
C PRO A 36 19.23 -31.31 -0.67
N ALA A 37 19.77 -32.52 -0.61
CA ALA A 37 20.55 -33.16 -1.68
C ALA A 37 19.86 -33.27 -3.07
N GLU A 38 20.69 -33.18 -4.11
CA GLU A 38 20.34 -33.29 -5.52
C GLU A 38 19.54 -34.57 -5.83
N ARG A 39 18.40 -34.44 -6.51
CA ARG A 39 17.73 -35.56 -7.17
C ARG A 39 18.31 -35.76 -8.56
N THR A 40 19.21 -36.73 -8.72
CA THR A 40 19.67 -37.17 -10.04
C THR A 40 18.49 -37.70 -10.87
N ASN A 41 18.10 -36.94 -11.89
CA ASN A 41 16.85 -37.16 -12.61
C ASN A 41 16.99 -38.26 -13.69
N ILE A 42 17.18 -39.51 -13.23
CA ILE A 42 17.31 -40.72 -14.05
C ILE A 42 15.91 -41.20 -14.46
N PHE A 43 15.73 -41.61 -15.72
CA PHE A 43 14.49 -42.20 -16.21
C PHE A 43 14.17 -43.52 -15.48
N ASP A 44 13.12 -43.51 -14.64
CA ASP A 44 12.61 -44.69 -13.95
C ASP A 44 11.68 -45.51 -14.85
N GLU A 45 12.26 -46.50 -15.54
CA GLU A 45 11.53 -47.44 -16.39
C GLU A 45 10.50 -48.28 -15.61
N ALA A 46 10.71 -48.53 -14.31
CA ALA A 46 9.80 -49.30 -13.49
C ALA A 46 8.54 -48.49 -13.12
N ALA A 47 8.71 -47.24 -12.68
CA ALA A 47 7.59 -46.32 -12.45
C ALA A 47 6.83 -46.00 -13.75
N PHE A 48 7.53 -45.84 -14.86
CA PHE A 48 6.90 -45.67 -16.18
C PHE A 48 6.06 -46.89 -16.58
N THR A 49 6.63 -48.09 -16.46
CA THR A 49 5.95 -49.35 -16.81
C THR A 49 4.74 -49.62 -15.91
N ALA A 50 4.82 -49.29 -14.62
CA ALA A 50 3.69 -49.40 -13.70
C ALA A 50 2.51 -48.51 -14.15
N ARG A 51 2.76 -47.22 -14.42
CA ARG A 51 1.72 -46.26 -14.83
C ARG A 51 1.11 -46.59 -16.20
N ALA A 52 1.91 -47.16 -17.11
CA ALA A 52 1.39 -47.69 -18.37
C ALA A 52 0.49 -48.93 -18.15
N SER A 53 0.88 -49.84 -17.25
CA SER A 53 0.08 -51.02 -16.89
C SER A 53 -1.24 -50.65 -16.18
N GLU A 54 -1.26 -49.63 -15.33
CA GLU A 54 -2.48 -49.08 -14.72
C GLU A 54 -3.47 -48.58 -15.78
N ALA A 55 -2.96 -47.98 -16.86
CA ALA A 55 -3.75 -47.53 -18.00
C ALA A 55 -4.04 -48.62 -19.05
N GLY A 56 -3.68 -49.88 -18.78
CA GLY A 56 -3.89 -51.02 -19.68
C GLY A 56 -3.00 -51.03 -20.92
N ILE A 57 -1.97 -50.19 -20.98
CA ILE A 57 -1.03 -50.08 -22.11
C ILE A 57 0.18 -50.98 -21.86
N PRO A 58 0.43 -52.01 -22.69
CA PRO A 58 1.65 -52.82 -22.55
C PRO A 58 2.90 -52.00 -22.89
N VAL A 59 3.97 -52.22 -22.12
CA VAL A 59 5.31 -51.67 -22.39
C VAL A 59 6.28 -52.83 -22.67
N ARG A 60 7.24 -52.63 -23.57
CA ARG A 60 8.36 -53.54 -23.81
C ARG A 60 9.64 -52.75 -24.07
N ARG A 61 10.78 -53.36 -23.78
CA ARG A 61 12.11 -52.89 -24.17
C ARG A 61 12.74 -53.93 -25.10
N PHE A 62 13.50 -53.49 -26.10
CA PHE A 62 14.31 -54.35 -26.98
C PHE A 62 15.76 -53.85 -27.04
N GLY A 63 16.70 -54.70 -27.46
CA GLY A 63 18.09 -54.30 -27.67
C GLY A 63 18.21 -53.31 -28.82
N ARG A 64 19.05 -52.28 -28.63
CA ARG A 64 19.16 -51.07 -29.47
C ARG A 64 19.36 -51.41 -30.96
N PRO A 65 18.35 -51.27 -31.84
CA PRO A 65 18.54 -51.47 -33.27
C PRO A 65 19.38 -50.33 -33.81
N ALA A 66 20.55 -50.62 -34.40
CA ALA A 66 21.51 -49.60 -34.86
C ALA A 66 21.02 -48.66 -35.99
N SER A 67 19.75 -48.78 -36.39
CA SER A 67 19.07 -47.93 -37.39
C SER A 67 17.78 -47.28 -36.85
N VAL A 68 17.61 -47.18 -35.53
CA VAL A 68 16.41 -46.62 -34.88
C VAL A 68 16.88 -45.68 -33.75
N SER A 69 16.39 -44.44 -33.75
CA SER A 69 16.72 -43.45 -32.71
C SER A 69 16.17 -43.86 -31.35
N ASP A 70 16.82 -43.40 -30.28
CA ASP A 70 16.40 -43.71 -28.91
C ASP A 70 15.05 -43.02 -28.58
N GLY A 71 14.36 -43.50 -27.54
CA GLY A 71 13.04 -43.02 -27.11
C GLY A 71 11.91 -44.06 -27.22
N PHE A 72 10.67 -43.58 -27.29
CA PHE A 72 9.43 -44.33 -27.12
C PHE A 72 8.61 -44.42 -28.41
N TYR A 73 8.23 -45.61 -28.83
CA TYR A 73 7.47 -45.85 -30.07
C TYR A 73 6.11 -46.49 -29.76
N LEU A 74 5.03 -45.89 -30.26
CA LEU A 74 3.69 -46.49 -30.14
C LEU A 74 3.45 -47.49 -31.27
N ILE A 75 3.72 -48.76 -31.00
CA ILE A 75 3.64 -49.85 -31.97
C ILE A 75 2.18 -50.25 -32.18
N VAL A 76 1.77 -50.28 -33.46
CA VAL A 76 0.40 -50.58 -33.92
C VAL A 76 0.36 -51.76 -34.91
N GLY A 77 1.47 -52.50 -35.04
CA GLY A 77 1.53 -53.72 -35.84
C GLY A 77 2.95 -54.26 -36.02
N VAL A 78 3.08 -55.59 -36.13
CA VAL A 78 4.35 -56.28 -36.37
C VAL A 78 4.14 -57.30 -37.49
N PHE A 79 5.00 -57.29 -38.50
CA PHE A 79 4.80 -58.02 -39.76
C PHE A 79 6.05 -58.81 -40.17
N LYS A 80 5.85 -60.09 -40.53
CA LYS A 80 6.92 -60.95 -41.09
C LYS A 80 7.34 -60.56 -42.52
N GLU A 81 6.48 -59.86 -43.26
CA GLU A 81 6.72 -59.46 -44.65
C GLU A 81 6.55 -57.95 -44.88
N GLY A 82 7.58 -57.30 -45.41
CA GLY A 82 7.60 -55.86 -45.68
C GLY A 82 6.57 -55.36 -46.72
N LYS A 83 5.90 -56.25 -47.46
CA LYS A 83 4.88 -55.87 -48.46
C LYS A 83 3.65 -55.20 -47.82
N ASN A 84 3.33 -55.54 -46.57
CA ASN A 84 2.23 -54.95 -45.82
C ASN A 84 2.61 -53.61 -45.16
N LEU A 85 3.88 -53.46 -44.77
CA LEU A 85 4.47 -52.30 -44.09
C LEU A 85 4.06 -50.96 -44.74
N ARG A 86 4.35 -50.82 -46.03
CA ARG A 86 4.10 -49.60 -46.82
C ARG A 86 2.61 -49.27 -46.95
N ARG A 87 1.70 -50.25 -46.84
CA ARG A 87 0.25 -50.01 -46.86
C ARG A 87 -0.23 -49.51 -45.49
N SER A 88 0.24 -50.11 -44.39
CA SER A 88 -0.11 -49.72 -43.03
C SER A 88 0.37 -48.30 -42.70
N VAL A 89 1.65 -47.98 -42.95
CA VAL A 89 2.21 -46.64 -42.73
C VAL A 89 1.47 -45.58 -43.54
N ARG A 90 1.17 -45.85 -44.83
CA ARG A 90 0.37 -44.94 -45.68
C ARG A 90 -1.08 -44.77 -45.22
N LYS A 91 -1.68 -45.74 -44.52
CA LYS A 91 -3.01 -45.58 -43.91
C LYS A 91 -2.91 -44.61 -42.73
N LEU A 92 -1.96 -44.85 -41.81
CA LEU A 92 -1.80 -44.07 -40.58
C LEU A 92 -1.40 -42.62 -40.86
N LYS A 93 -0.50 -42.36 -41.83
CA LYS A 93 -0.17 -40.98 -42.25
C LYS A 93 -1.36 -40.21 -42.87
N ARG A 94 -2.37 -40.91 -43.43
CA ARG A 94 -3.65 -40.28 -43.86
C ARG A 94 -4.59 -39.99 -42.69
N GLN A 95 -4.34 -40.54 -41.51
CA GLN A 95 -5.05 -40.25 -40.26
C GLN A 95 -4.34 -39.15 -39.44
N GLY A 96 -3.38 -38.42 -40.04
CA GLY A 96 -2.64 -37.34 -39.38
C GLY A 96 -1.53 -37.79 -38.44
N LEU A 97 -1.22 -39.09 -38.38
CA LEU A 97 -0.26 -39.68 -37.44
C LEU A 97 1.17 -39.65 -38.02
N ASP A 98 2.20 -39.40 -37.20
CA ASP A 98 3.61 -39.52 -37.64
C ASP A 98 4.08 -40.98 -37.64
N ALA A 99 3.36 -41.78 -38.42
CA ALA A 99 3.56 -43.21 -38.47
C ALA A 99 4.79 -43.59 -39.29
N GLY A 100 5.61 -44.49 -38.77
CA GLY A 100 6.79 -44.99 -39.45
C GLY A 100 6.97 -46.49 -39.25
N SER A 101 8.14 -46.97 -39.63
CA SER A 101 8.45 -48.39 -39.55
C SER A 101 9.94 -48.67 -39.59
N PHE A 102 10.36 -49.68 -38.82
CA PHE A 102 11.72 -50.19 -38.78
C PHE A 102 11.71 -51.73 -38.78
N ILE A 103 12.87 -52.35 -38.96
CA ILE A 103 13.07 -53.79 -38.77
C ILE A 103 13.80 -53.97 -37.44
N ASN A 104 13.30 -54.82 -36.54
CA ASN A 104 14.10 -55.23 -35.38
C ASN A 104 15.10 -56.33 -35.83
N PRO A 105 16.43 -56.11 -35.75
CA PRO A 105 17.42 -57.10 -36.16
C PRO A 105 17.44 -58.36 -35.27
N GLU A 106 16.99 -58.29 -34.02
CA GLU A 106 16.98 -59.40 -33.06
C GLU A 106 16.02 -60.54 -33.49
N ASN A 107 14.92 -60.19 -34.17
CA ASN A 107 13.88 -61.14 -34.56
C ASN A 107 13.49 -61.07 -36.05
N ASN A 108 14.10 -60.15 -36.82
CA ASN A 108 13.87 -59.92 -38.24
C ASN A 108 12.39 -59.65 -38.61
N LEU A 109 11.64 -59.01 -37.70
CA LEU A 109 10.26 -58.57 -37.94
C LEU A 109 10.19 -57.07 -38.24
N ASN A 110 9.19 -56.69 -39.04
CA ASN A 110 8.96 -55.31 -39.47
C ASN A 110 7.92 -54.68 -38.53
N TYR A 111 8.31 -53.68 -37.76
CA TYR A 111 7.46 -52.97 -36.82
C TYR A 111 6.84 -51.73 -37.49
N VAL A 112 5.55 -51.48 -37.25
CA VAL A 112 4.87 -50.22 -37.59
C VAL A 112 4.59 -49.48 -36.30
N TYR A 113 5.08 -48.25 -36.19
CA TYR A 113 4.68 -47.31 -35.14
C TYR A 113 3.74 -46.25 -35.70
N ALA A 114 2.86 -45.73 -34.86
CA ALA A 114 1.94 -44.64 -35.20
C ALA A 114 2.47 -43.26 -34.79
N SER A 115 3.29 -43.18 -33.74
CA SER A 115 4.08 -42.02 -33.32
C SER A 115 5.37 -42.46 -32.63
N HIS A 116 6.36 -41.56 -32.58
CA HIS A 116 7.59 -41.65 -31.79
C HIS A 116 7.69 -40.42 -30.86
N TYR A 117 8.22 -40.61 -29.66
CA TYR A 117 8.40 -39.58 -28.64
C TYR A 117 9.77 -39.75 -27.97
N THR A 118 10.38 -38.64 -27.54
CA THR A 118 11.59 -38.66 -26.70
C THR A 118 11.29 -38.54 -25.20
N ILE A 119 10.06 -38.12 -24.84
CA ILE A 119 9.62 -37.89 -23.46
C ILE A 119 8.67 -39.04 -23.03
N PRO A 120 8.85 -39.65 -21.84
CA PRO A 120 7.99 -40.76 -21.39
C PRO A 120 6.52 -40.34 -21.26
N GLU A 121 6.26 -39.19 -20.64
CA GLU A 121 4.92 -38.68 -20.34
C GLU A 121 4.12 -38.43 -21.63
N GLU A 122 4.77 -37.91 -22.68
CA GLU A 122 4.11 -37.72 -23.99
C GLU A 122 3.78 -39.06 -24.67
N ALA A 123 4.63 -40.08 -24.51
CA ALA A 123 4.35 -41.43 -25.02
C ALA A 123 3.17 -42.10 -24.31
N LEU A 124 3.11 -42.00 -22.97
CA LEU A 124 2.00 -42.53 -22.18
C LEU A 124 0.70 -41.76 -22.46
N LEU A 125 0.76 -40.44 -22.60
CA LEU A 125 -0.40 -39.62 -22.97
C LEU A 125 -0.90 -39.97 -24.39
N GLY A 126 -0.01 -40.07 -25.38
CA GLY A 126 -0.37 -40.45 -26.75
C GLY A 126 -0.92 -41.88 -26.86
N ALA A 127 -0.46 -42.80 -26.02
CA ALA A 127 -1.00 -44.14 -25.92
C ALA A 127 -2.43 -44.14 -25.34
N THR A 128 -2.61 -43.48 -24.19
CA THR A 128 -3.88 -43.45 -23.45
C THR A 128 -4.96 -42.59 -24.11
N SER A 129 -4.58 -41.54 -24.85
CA SER A 129 -5.52 -40.77 -25.67
C SER A 129 -5.89 -41.45 -27.00
N GLN A 130 -5.36 -42.66 -27.27
CA GLN A 130 -5.50 -43.36 -28.57
C GLN A 130 -5.10 -42.44 -29.74
N LEU A 131 -3.98 -41.75 -29.57
CA LEU A 131 -3.46 -40.70 -30.45
C LEU A 131 -4.50 -39.61 -30.72
N ASP A 132 -5.02 -39.03 -29.63
CA ASP A 132 -6.06 -38.01 -29.58
C ASP A 132 -7.35 -38.43 -30.32
N GLY A 133 -7.67 -39.73 -30.23
CA GLY A 133 -8.81 -40.39 -30.90
C GLY A 133 -8.62 -40.68 -32.39
N ASN A 134 -7.46 -40.35 -32.98
CA ASN A 134 -7.19 -40.52 -34.42
C ASN A 134 -6.77 -41.96 -34.77
N TYR A 135 -6.37 -42.76 -33.78
CA TYR A 135 -6.20 -44.21 -33.91
C TYR A 135 -7.34 -44.95 -33.18
N GLN A 136 -7.69 -46.13 -33.69
CA GLN A 136 -8.64 -47.05 -33.08
C GLN A 136 -8.17 -48.47 -33.32
N GLY A 137 -7.62 -49.09 -32.28
CA GLY A 137 -7.06 -50.44 -32.29
C GLY A 137 -6.12 -50.67 -31.12
N ASP A 138 -5.47 -51.83 -31.10
CA ASP A 138 -4.49 -52.18 -30.08
C ASP A 138 -3.15 -51.47 -30.36
N LEU A 139 -2.58 -50.85 -29.32
CA LEU A 139 -1.25 -50.25 -29.36
C LEU A 139 -0.46 -50.61 -28.09
N TRP A 140 0.87 -50.53 -28.16
CA TRP A 140 1.76 -50.75 -27.02
C TRP A 140 3.07 -49.96 -27.19
N ILE A 141 3.73 -49.63 -26.09
CA ILE A 141 4.94 -48.79 -26.09
C ILE A 141 6.19 -49.65 -26.19
N LEU A 142 7.02 -49.40 -27.20
CA LEU A 142 8.40 -49.88 -27.25
C LEU A 142 9.36 -48.79 -26.74
N ILE A 143 10.17 -49.13 -25.75
CA ILE A 143 11.33 -48.37 -25.31
C ILE A 143 12.56 -48.80 -26.12
N ASN A 144 13.27 -47.84 -26.70
CA ASN A 144 14.54 -48.03 -27.38
C ASN A 144 15.64 -47.13 -26.77
N GLY A 145 16.85 -47.68 -26.62
CA GLY A 145 18.02 -46.91 -26.21
C GLY A 145 18.12 -46.57 -24.73
N GLU A 146 19.14 -45.77 -24.39
CA GLU A 146 19.33 -45.18 -23.05
C GLU A 146 18.72 -43.77 -23.06
N ILE A 147 17.81 -43.50 -22.13
CA ILE A 147 17.04 -42.26 -22.08
C ILE A 147 17.68 -41.36 -21.03
N SER A 148 18.67 -40.59 -21.46
CA SER A 148 19.23 -39.49 -20.66
C SER A 148 18.27 -38.30 -20.63
N PRO A 149 18.23 -37.51 -19.54
CA PRO A 149 17.49 -36.26 -19.51
C PRO A 149 18.05 -35.24 -20.51
N ALA A 150 17.22 -34.31 -20.95
CA ALA A 150 17.65 -33.15 -21.72
C ALA A 150 18.59 -32.26 -20.87
N PRO A 151 19.58 -31.58 -21.46
CA PRO A 151 20.49 -30.72 -20.72
C PRO A 151 19.76 -29.49 -20.16
N GLU A 152 20.06 -29.13 -18.91
CA GLU A 152 19.60 -27.88 -18.32
C GLU A 152 20.25 -26.68 -19.03
N LEU A 153 19.41 -25.83 -19.64
CA LEU A 153 19.84 -24.52 -20.11
C LEU A 153 20.06 -23.61 -18.91
N ARG A 154 21.30 -23.55 -18.43
CA ARG A 154 21.74 -22.54 -17.46
C ARG A 154 21.41 -21.14 -17.98
N ALA A 155 20.85 -20.30 -17.12
CA ALA A 155 20.76 -18.87 -17.40
C ALA A 155 22.18 -18.29 -17.61
N PRO A 156 22.39 -17.41 -18.59
CA PRO A 156 23.64 -16.67 -18.70
C PRO A 156 23.77 -15.71 -17.51
N ALA A 157 24.98 -15.61 -16.95
CA ALA A 157 25.28 -14.69 -15.85
C ALA A 157 25.36 -13.23 -16.33
N ASP A 158 25.15 -12.29 -15.41
CA ASP A 158 25.20 -10.85 -15.68
C ASP A 158 26.63 -10.36 -16.00
N GLU A 159 26.97 -10.33 -17.29
CA GLU A 159 28.03 -9.47 -17.83
C GLU A 159 27.52 -8.69 -19.05
N PHE A 160 27.21 -7.40 -18.89
CA PHE A 160 27.52 -6.40 -19.93
C PHE A 160 27.66 -4.99 -19.35
N SER A 161 28.83 -4.39 -19.56
CA SER A 161 29.17 -3.03 -19.15
C SER A 161 28.49 -1.96 -20.01
N ALA A 162 28.36 -0.74 -19.48
CA ALA A 162 27.79 0.41 -20.17
C ALA A 162 28.41 0.66 -21.56
N GLY A 163 27.55 0.76 -22.59
CA GLY A 163 27.91 1.11 -23.98
C GLY A 163 27.08 2.29 -24.48
N THR A 164 27.74 3.30 -25.05
CA THR A 164 27.14 4.61 -25.36
C THR A 164 26.24 4.60 -26.60
N SER A 165 25.12 5.32 -26.55
CA SER A 165 24.20 5.51 -27.68
C SER A 165 24.84 6.25 -28.87
N PRO A 166 24.62 5.81 -30.12
CA PRO A 166 24.75 6.65 -31.30
C PRO A 166 23.40 7.27 -31.69
N GLY A 167 23.27 8.59 -31.57
CA GLY A 167 22.12 9.32 -32.11
C GLY A 167 22.25 9.55 -33.63
N ILE A 168 21.14 9.59 -34.36
CA ILE A 168 21.10 9.95 -35.78
C ILE A 168 20.24 11.21 -35.97
N ALA A 169 20.86 12.26 -36.52
CA ALA A 169 20.17 13.49 -36.90
C ALA A 169 19.40 13.31 -38.22
N GLY A 170 18.28 14.02 -38.35
CA GLY A 170 17.36 13.86 -39.49
C GLY A 170 17.87 14.43 -40.82
N LYS A 171 17.16 14.06 -41.89
CA LYS A 171 17.18 14.74 -43.20
C LYS A 171 15.77 14.80 -43.77
N GLU A 172 15.25 16.01 -43.90
CA GLU A 172 14.12 16.28 -44.80
C GLU A 172 14.63 16.43 -46.25
N SER A 173 13.82 16.03 -47.24
CA SER A 173 13.30 16.95 -48.27
C SER A 173 12.72 16.22 -49.50
N ALA A 174 11.99 16.99 -50.30
CA ALA A 174 11.51 16.74 -51.67
C ALA A 174 10.16 15.99 -51.82
N MET A 175 9.24 16.67 -52.49
CA MET A 175 7.89 16.20 -52.85
C MET A 175 7.89 15.51 -54.22
N GLY A 176 6.95 14.58 -54.43
CA GLY A 176 6.57 14.07 -55.75
C GLY A 176 5.09 13.68 -55.77
N GLN A 177 4.26 14.44 -56.49
CA GLN A 177 2.83 14.12 -56.66
C GLN A 177 2.58 13.28 -57.92
N ALA A 178 1.62 12.35 -57.81
CA ALA A 178 0.55 12.02 -58.78
C ALA A 178 0.35 10.51 -58.99
N GLY A 179 -0.89 10.09 -59.25
CA GLY A 179 -1.24 8.75 -59.73
C GLY A 179 -2.36 8.06 -58.96
N ARG A 180 -3.62 8.27 -59.38
CA ARG A 180 -4.71 7.32 -59.09
C ARG A 180 -4.68 6.20 -60.14
N GLN A 181 -4.80 4.94 -59.74
CA GLN A 181 -5.59 3.96 -60.49
C GLN A 181 -6.01 2.77 -59.61
N ALA A 182 -6.93 1.95 -60.13
CA ALA A 182 -7.73 1.01 -59.36
C ALA A 182 -7.29 -0.46 -59.54
N ALA A 183 -8.00 -1.36 -58.85
CA ALA A 183 -7.68 -2.77 -58.73
C ALA A 183 -7.57 -3.54 -60.06
N ALA A 184 -6.67 -4.52 -60.07
CA ALA A 184 -6.72 -5.68 -60.95
C ALA A 184 -6.22 -6.90 -60.16
N GLU A 185 -7.03 -7.95 -60.09
CA GLU A 185 -6.60 -9.24 -59.51
C GLU A 185 -5.60 -9.92 -60.45
N THR A 186 -4.63 -10.67 -59.92
CA THR A 186 -3.76 -11.53 -60.73
C THR A 186 -3.53 -12.86 -59.98
N PRO A 187 -3.78 -14.04 -60.58
CA PRO A 187 -3.84 -15.29 -59.83
C PRO A 187 -2.44 -15.81 -59.46
N ILE A 188 -2.28 -16.21 -58.20
CA ILE A 188 -1.08 -16.90 -57.71
C ILE A 188 -1.01 -18.30 -58.33
N GLN A 189 0.02 -18.55 -59.14
CA GLN A 189 0.31 -19.91 -59.61
C GLN A 189 0.88 -20.75 -58.46
N VAL A 190 0.25 -21.90 -58.20
CA VAL A 190 0.70 -22.82 -57.15
C VAL A 190 1.96 -23.57 -57.60
N SER A 191 3.11 -23.15 -57.08
CA SER A 191 4.36 -23.90 -57.22
C SER A 191 4.33 -25.14 -56.32
N THR A 192 4.40 -26.33 -56.93
CA THR A 192 4.39 -27.63 -56.22
C THR A 192 5.77 -28.01 -55.68
N GLY A 193 6.33 -27.16 -54.81
CA GLY A 193 7.55 -27.45 -54.08
C GLY A 193 7.39 -28.62 -53.10
N GLN A 194 8.32 -29.59 -53.14
CA GLN A 194 8.38 -30.66 -52.15
C GLN A 194 9.01 -30.13 -50.86
N GLY A 195 8.18 -29.71 -49.90
CA GLY A 195 8.64 -29.29 -48.57
C GLY A 195 9.36 -30.41 -47.83
N THR A 196 10.40 -30.06 -47.07
CA THR A 196 11.14 -31.03 -46.26
C THR A 196 10.34 -31.45 -45.01
N PRO A 197 10.66 -32.60 -44.37
CA PRO A 197 9.92 -33.07 -43.21
C PRO A 197 9.88 -32.05 -42.05
N GLN A 198 10.99 -31.34 -41.81
CA GLN A 198 11.11 -30.33 -40.77
C GLN A 198 10.17 -29.14 -40.99
N GLN A 199 10.10 -28.64 -42.23
CA GLN A 199 9.17 -27.56 -42.61
C GLN A 199 7.70 -27.99 -42.50
N THR A 200 7.42 -29.26 -42.80
CA THR A 200 6.07 -29.83 -42.67
C THR A 200 5.65 -29.95 -41.20
N ASN A 201 6.53 -30.45 -40.34
CA ASN A 201 6.28 -30.59 -38.90
C ASN A 201 6.14 -29.22 -38.21
N ARG A 202 6.91 -28.21 -38.63
CA ARG A 202 6.77 -26.81 -38.16
C ARG A 202 5.34 -26.30 -38.36
N THR A 203 4.78 -26.47 -39.55
CA THR A 203 3.41 -26.02 -39.87
C THR A 203 2.35 -26.74 -39.04
N VAL A 204 2.48 -28.06 -38.83
CA VAL A 204 1.53 -28.84 -38.01
C VAL A 204 1.59 -28.44 -36.54
N LEU A 205 2.78 -28.20 -35.99
CA LEU A 205 2.97 -27.76 -34.60
C LEU A 205 2.36 -26.37 -34.39
N LEU A 206 2.63 -25.42 -35.28
CA LEU A 206 2.05 -24.07 -35.25
C LEU A 206 0.51 -24.11 -35.34
N GLN A 207 -0.06 -24.86 -36.29
CA GLN A 207 -1.51 -25.00 -36.41
C GLN A 207 -2.18 -25.60 -35.17
N ARG A 208 -1.46 -26.45 -34.40
CA ARG A 208 -1.95 -26.98 -33.11
C ARG A 208 -1.88 -25.93 -32.01
N ALA A 209 -0.81 -25.13 -31.95
CA ALA A 209 -0.65 -24.04 -31.01
C ALA A 209 -1.67 -22.90 -31.25
N ASP A 210 -1.85 -22.48 -32.50
CA ASP A 210 -2.88 -21.53 -32.94
C ASP A 210 -4.26 -21.99 -32.49
N ARG A 211 -4.65 -23.22 -32.87
CA ARG A 211 -5.94 -23.80 -32.50
C ARG A 211 -6.17 -23.84 -30.99
N TYR A 212 -5.14 -24.13 -30.19
CA TYR A 212 -5.25 -24.13 -28.73
C TYR A 212 -5.36 -22.72 -28.15
N PHE A 213 -4.63 -21.75 -28.69
CA PHE A 213 -4.75 -20.34 -28.31
C PHE A 213 -6.16 -19.80 -28.60
N ASP A 214 -6.68 -20.08 -29.79
CA ASP A 214 -7.98 -19.59 -30.26
C ASP A 214 -9.17 -20.18 -29.47
N ILE A 215 -9.00 -21.35 -28.83
CA ILE A 215 -9.98 -21.94 -27.89
C ILE A 215 -9.62 -21.73 -26.41
N MET A 216 -8.68 -20.82 -26.13
CA MET A 216 -8.24 -20.40 -24.79
C MET A 216 -7.63 -21.53 -23.93
N TRP A 217 -7.01 -22.51 -24.57
CA TRP A 217 -6.22 -23.55 -23.90
C TRP A 217 -4.78 -23.07 -23.73
N TYR A 218 -4.60 -21.99 -22.97
CA TYR A 218 -3.35 -21.24 -22.97
C TYR A 218 -2.15 -22.01 -22.41
N ALA A 219 -2.35 -22.91 -21.44
CA ALA A 219 -1.29 -23.80 -20.94
C ALA A 219 -0.70 -24.68 -22.07
N GLU A 220 -1.54 -25.41 -22.80
CA GLU A 220 -1.08 -26.20 -23.95
C GLU A 220 -0.63 -25.33 -25.13
N ALA A 221 -1.22 -24.16 -25.36
CA ALA A 221 -0.81 -23.27 -26.44
C ALA A 221 0.61 -22.73 -26.21
N ALA A 222 0.89 -22.17 -25.03
CA ALA A 222 2.20 -21.66 -24.64
C ALA A 222 3.29 -22.72 -24.85
N ARG A 223 3.10 -23.92 -24.27
CA ARG A 223 4.04 -25.04 -24.40
C ARG A 223 4.34 -25.43 -25.85
N LEU A 224 3.35 -25.36 -26.75
CA LEU A 224 3.56 -25.69 -28.16
C LEU A 224 4.24 -24.55 -28.96
N TYR A 225 4.04 -23.28 -28.59
CA TYR A 225 4.81 -22.17 -29.16
C TYR A 225 6.27 -22.19 -28.68
N GLU A 226 6.53 -22.46 -27.41
CA GLU A 226 7.90 -22.61 -26.87
C GLU A 226 8.62 -23.76 -27.57
N GLN A 227 7.98 -24.94 -27.64
CA GLN A 227 8.50 -26.09 -28.40
C GLN A 227 8.70 -25.80 -29.90
N LEU A 228 8.04 -24.78 -30.48
CA LEU A 228 8.23 -24.33 -31.85
C LEU A 228 9.42 -23.38 -31.98
N LEU A 229 9.59 -22.46 -31.03
CA LEU A 229 10.68 -21.48 -30.95
C LEU A 229 12.03 -22.17 -30.66
N ASP A 230 12.06 -23.13 -29.73
CA ASP A 230 13.23 -23.94 -29.38
C ASP A 230 13.79 -24.77 -30.57
N ARG A 231 12.99 -24.97 -31.63
CA ARG A 231 13.29 -25.87 -32.75
C ARG A 231 13.62 -25.16 -34.06
N ASP A 232 13.37 -23.86 -34.18
CA ASP A 232 13.59 -23.10 -35.41
C ASP A 232 13.72 -21.59 -35.10
N GLU A 233 14.93 -21.04 -35.29
CA GLU A 233 15.17 -19.59 -35.14
C GLU A 233 14.25 -18.74 -36.04
N ASN A 234 13.80 -19.29 -37.17
CA ASN A 234 12.87 -18.64 -38.08
C ASN A 234 11.42 -18.64 -37.56
N ALA A 235 11.14 -19.23 -36.40
CA ALA A 235 9.86 -19.15 -35.70
C ALA A 235 9.73 -17.92 -34.79
N TYR A 236 10.82 -17.15 -34.57
CA TYR A 236 10.80 -15.88 -33.84
C TYR A 236 10.17 -14.73 -34.64
N SER A 237 8.94 -14.92 -35.12
CA SER A 237 8.13 -13.86 -35.74
C SER A 237 7.26 -13.15 -34.71
N PHE A 238 6.89 -11.89 -35.00
CA PHE A 238 6.02 -11.06 -34.15
C PHE A 238 4.81 -11.84 -33.61
N GLU A 239 4.02 -12.46 -34.49
CA GLU A 239 2.80 -13.18 -34.09
C GLU A 239 3.04 -14.39 -33.19
N ILE A 240 4.12 -15.16 -33.41
CA ILE A 240 4.41 -16.34 -32.58
C ILE A 240 4.89 -15.90 -31.19
N ILE A 241 5.81 -14.93 -31.13
CA ILE A 241 6.32 -14.37 -29.87
C ILE A 241 5.17 -13.68 -29.09
N ARG A 242 4.32 -12.92 -29.79
CA ARG A 242 3.13 -12.29 -29.21
C ARG A 242 2.17 -13.33 -28.63
N LYS A 243 1.85 -14.41 -29.36
CA LYS A 243 0.90 -15.42 -28.87
C LYS A 243 1.44 -16.25 -27.70
N VAL A 244 2.76 -16.52 -27.62
CA VAL A 244 3.32 -17.18 -26.42
C VAL A 244 3.36 -16.25 -25.21
N ALA A 245 3.70 -14.97 -25.39
CA ALA A 245 3.64 -13.96 -24.33
C ALA A 245 2.20 -13.71 -23.84
N ASP A 246 1.23 -13.62 -24.77
CA ASP A 246 -0.19 -13.52 -24.48
C ASP A 246 -0.70 -14.76 -23.72
N ALA A 247 -0.28 -15.97 -24.11
CA ALA A 247 -0.74 -17.22 -23.48
C ALA A 247 -0.26 -17.34 -22.03
N HIS A 248 1.01 -17.04 -21.75
CA HIS A 248 1.53 -16.98 -20.38
C HIS A 248 0.86 -15.88 -19.55
N TYR A 249 0.66 -14.70 -20.13
CA TYR A 249 -0.05 -13.58 -19.50
C TYR A 249 -1.49 -13.94 -19.10
N PHE A 250 -2.21 -14.67 -19.95
CA PHE A 250 -3.57 -15.15 -19.64
C PHE A 250 -3.62 -16.34 -18.66
N ASN A 251 -2.46 -16.90 -18.32
CA ASN A 251 -2.26 -17.95 -17.30
C ASN A 251 -1.47 -17.44 -16.09
N THR A 252 -1.43 -16.13 -15.85
CA THR A 252 -0.79 -15.45 -14.71
C THR A 252 0.71 -15.75 -14.49
N ASP A 253 1.36 -16.48 -15.42
CA ASP A 253 2.81 -16.64 -15.51
C ASP A 253 3.43 -15.34 -16.05
N MET A 254 3.46 -14.34 -15.18
CA MET A 254 4.04 -13.04 -15.46
C MET A 254 5.55 -13.12 -15.72
N GLU A 255 6.25 -14.17 -15.30
CA GLU A 255 7.70 -14.34 -15.50
C GLU A 255 7.99 -14.76 -16.95
N ARG A 256 7.34 -15.83 -17.44
CA ARG A 256 7.43 -16.24 -18.84
C ARG A 256 6.79 -15.22 -19.78
N ALA A 257 5.68 -14.59 -19.38
CA ALA A 257 5.08 -13.49 -20.15
C ALA A 257 6.07 -12.32 -20.29
N TYR A 258 6.71 -11.89 -19.20
CA TYR A 258 7.75 -10.85 -19.24
C TYR A 258 8.90 -11.26 -20.17
N HIS A 259 9.44 -12.47 -20.05
CA HIS A 259 10.52 -12.98 -20.90
C HIS A 259 10.18 -12.88 -22.39
N TRP A 260 9.00 -13.35 -22.80
CA TRP A 260 8.60 -13.31 -24.21
C TRP A 260 8.22 -11.90 -24.70
N TYR A 261 7.68 -11.03 -23.84
CA TYR A 261 7.49 -9.62 -24.20
C TYR A 261 8.79 -8.81 -24.30
N ASP A 262 9.84 -9.12 -23.51
CA ASP A 262 11.18 -8.54 -23.66
C ASP A 262 11.71 -8.85 -25.08
N ILE A 263 11.64 -10.12 -25.50
CA ILE A 263 12.06 -10.56 -26.84
C ILE A 263 11.19 -9.95 -27.95
N LEU A 264 9.89 -9.74 -27.69
CA LEU A 264 8.99 -9.04 -28.64
C LEU A 264 9.40 -7.58 -28.81
N TYR A 265 9.68 -6.88 -27.72
CA TYR A 265 10.08 -5.47 -27.72
C TYR A 265 11.46 -5.26 -28.35
N ASP A 266 12.45 -6.08 -28.00
CA ASP A 266 13.81 -5.97 -28.52
C ASP A 266 13.92 -6.27 -30.03
N ARG A 267 12.99 -7.07 -30.58
CA ARG A 267 12.94 -7.39 -32.02
C ARG A 267 11.97 -6.54 -32.83
N TYR A 268 10.86 -6.11 -32.22
CA TYR A 268 9.69 -5.56 -32.91
C TYR A 268 9.01 -4.40 -32.14
N GLY A 269 9.73 -3.67 -31.29
CA GLY A 269 9.17 -2.62 -30.44
C GLY A 269 8.39 -1.52 -31.17
N ASP A 270 8.78 -1.17 -32.41
CA ASP A 270 8.07 -0.20 -33.25
C ASP A 270 6.74 -0.75 -33.84
N GLU A 271 6.55 -2.08 -33.85
CA GLU A 271 5.31 -2.75 -34.28
C GLU A 271 4.34 -3.05 -33.12
N MET A 272 4.75 -2.84 -31.87
CA MET A 272 3.93 -3.17 -30.69
C MET A 272 2.72 -2.24 -30.56
N SER A 273 1.52 -2.82 -30.60
CA SER A 273 0.28 -2.08 -30.32
C SER A 273 0.20 -1.61 -28.85
N ALA A 274 -0.68 -0.64 -28.57
CA ALA A 274 -0.97 -0.24 -27.19
C ALA A 274 -1.33 -1.43 -26.29
N ALA A 275 -2.08 -2.41 -26.79
CA ALA A 275 -2.41 -3.62 -26.02
C ALA A 275 -1.15 -4.45 -25.68
N ASN A 276 -0.16 -4.53 -26.57
CA ASN A 276 1.09 -5.24 -26.29
C ASN A 276 1.99 -4.45 -25.32
N LEU A 277 2.09 -3.13 -25.48
CA LEU A 277 2.84 -2.26 -24.56
C LEU A 277 2.24 -2.31 -23.15
N PHE A 278 0.90 -2.31 -23.03
CA PHE A 278 0.23 -2.47 -21.75
C PHE A 278 0.58 -3.81 -21.08
N LYS A 279 0.37 -4.94 -21.77
CA LYS A 279 0.66 -6.28 -21.20
C LYS A 279 2.13 -6.47 -20.84
N TYR A 280 3.05 -5.89 -21.63
CA TYR A 280 4.49 -5.90 -21.33
C TYR A 280 4.81 -5.07 -20.07
N ALA A 281 4.26 -3.86 -19.94
CA ALA A 281 4.39 -3.05 -18.73
C ALA A 281 3.79 -3.73 -17.50
N HIS A 282 2.68 -4.44 -17.69
CA HIS A 282 1.97 -5.19 -16.64
C HIS A 282 2.76 -6.44 -16.21
N ALA A 283 3.28 -7.23 -17.15
CA ALA A 283 4.22 -8.32 -16.83
C ALA A 283 5.50 -7.82 -16.15
N LEU A 284 6.01 -6.64 -16.51
CA LEU A 284 7.13 -5.99 -15.80
C LEU A 284 6.77 -5.63 -14.35
N LYS A 285 5.54 -5.14 -14.05
CA LYS A 285 5.04 -5.01 -12.67
C LYS A 285 4.98 -6.36 -11.95
N GLY A 286 4.46 -7.39 -12.63
CA GLY A 286 4.38 -8.78 -12.16
C GLY A 286 5.71 -9.43 -11.74
N ASN A 287 6.83 -8.76 -12.04
CA ASN A 287 8.19 -9.14 -11.68
C ASN A 287 8.92 -8.08 -10.81
N GLY A 288 8.20 -7.05 -10.33
CA GLY A 288 8.76 -5.93 -9.54
C GLY A 288 9.62 -4.95 -10.35
N LYS A 289 9.66 -5.04 -11.68
CA LYS A 289 10.51 -4.22 -12.56
C LYS A 289 9.89 -2.84 -12.84
N TYR A 290 9.38 -2.17 -11.80
CA TYR A 290 8.61 -0.91 -11.86
C TYR A 290 9.29 0.20 -12.68
N GLY A 291 10.61 0.36 -12.55
CA GLY A 291 11.38 1.33 -13.32
C GLY A 291 11.41 1.07 -14.84
N ARG A 292 11.28 -0.20 -15.29
CA ARG A 292 11.05 -0.54 -16.71
C ARG A 292 9.58 -0.36 -17.07
N ALA A 293 8.65 -0.85 -16.24
CA ALA A 293 7.21 -0.73 -16.47
C ALA A 293 6.78 0.74 -16.72
N ARG A 294 7.28 1.68 -15.91
CA ARG A 294 7.08 3.13 -16.05
C ARG A 294 7.54 3.64 -17.43
N ARG A 295 8.67 3.15 -17.96
CA ARG A 295 9.15 3.52 -19.31
C ARG A 295 8.25 2.99 -20.42
N ILE A 296 7.75 1.75 -20.29
CA ILE A 296 6.83 1.17 -21.27
C ILE A 296 5.45 1.83 -21.21
N MET A 297 4.94 2.19 -20.03
CA MET A 297 3.68 2.96 -19.92
C MET A 297 3.79 4.36 -20.56
N ARG A 298 4.95 5.02 -20.51
CA ARG A 298 5.18 6.28 -21.25
C ARG A 298 5.12 6.08 -22.79
N LEU A 299 5.41 4.88 -23.29
CA LEU A 299 5.22 4.52 -24.71
C LEU A 299 3.76 4.16 -25.00
N TYR A 300 3.10 3.40 -24.11
CA TYR A 300 1.65 3.14 -24.19
C TYR A 300 0.85 4.43 -24.33
N ASP A 301 1.03 5.36 -23.38
CA ASP A 301 0.40 6.69 -23.40
C ASP A 301 0.69 7.42 -24.73
N LYS A 302 1.93 7.36 -25.24
CA LYS A 302 2.30 8.01 -26.51
C LYS A 302 1.54 7.42 -27.71
N VAL A 303 1.20 6.14 -27.67
CA VAL A 303 0.43 5.44 -28.72
C VAL A 303 -1.08 5.68 -28.55
N THR A 304 -1.61 5.78 -27.33
CA THR A 304 -3.04 6.09 -27.09
C THR A 304 -3.37 7.56 -27.30
N ASP A 305 -2.47 8.46 -26.90
CA ASP A 305 -2.74 9.90 -26.81
C ASP A 305 -2.27 10.67 -28.06
N ALA A 306 -2.05 9.94 -29.17
CA ALA A 306 -1.61 10.43 -30.48
C ALA A 306 -2.67 11.34 -31.16
N GLY A 307 -2.90 12.51 -30.57
CA GLY A 307 -3.92 13.48 -30.94
C GLY A 307 -4.42 14.38 -29.78
N ARG A 308 -3.99 14.14 -28.53
CA ARG A 308 -4.45 14.87 -27.33
C ARG A 308 -3.29 15.54 -26.57
N SER A 309 -2.71 16.58 -27.16
CA SER A 309 -1.60 17.35 -26.58
C SER A 309 -2.07 18.30 -25.47
N GLY A 310 -2.00 17.85 -24.21
CA GLY A 310 -2.32 18.65 -23.03
C GLY A 310 -2.44 17.79 -21.77
N GLU A 311 -3.67 17.36 -21.48
CA GLU A 311 -4.08 16.58 -20.29
C GLU A 311 -3.22 15.32 -20.05
N ALA A 312 -2.78 14.65 -21.12
CA ALA A 312 -1.89 13.49 -21.09
C ALA A 312 -0.62 13.70 -20.24
N GLY A 313 -0.06 14.92 -20.23
CA GLY A 313 1.13 15.25 -19.44
C GLY A 313 0.86 15.26 -17.92
N GLN A 314 -0.29 15.80 -17.50
CA GLN A 314 -0.68 15.86 -16.10
C GLN A 314 -1.12 14.48 -15.59
N ASN A 315 -1.94 13.76 -16.35
CA ASN A 315 -2.38 12.41 -15.99
C ASN A 315 -1.21 11.42 -15.84
N ARG A 316 -0.15 11.57 -16.64
CA ARG A 316 1.09 10.79 -16.48
C ARG A 316 1.81 11.12 -15.17
N LEU A 317 2.02 12.40 -14.86
CA LEU A 317 2.68 12.81 -13.62
C LEU A 317 1.90 12.33 -12.40
N LEU A 318 0.56 12.45 -12.43
CA LEU A 318 -0.32 11.93 -11.38
C LEU A 318 -0.15 10.42 -11.18
N ARG A 319 -0.19 9.62 -12.27
CA ARG A 319 0.03 8.16 -12.21
C ARG A 319 1.39 7.78 -11.63
N GLU A 320 2.44 8.55 -11.93
CA GLU A 320 3.77 8.30 -11.38
C GLU A 320 3.86 8.64 -9.88
N THR A 321 3.30 9.78 -9.45
CA THR A 321 3.18 10.14 -8.03
C THR A 321 2.34 9.13 -7.25
N VAL A 322 1.20 8.68 -7.79
CA VAL A 322 0.35 7.66 -7.15
C VAL A 322 1.10 6.34 -6.99
N MET A 323 1.84 5.89 -8.00
CA MET A 323 2.71 4.70 -7.91
C MET A 323 3.78 4.85 -6.82
N ASP A 324 4.46 5.99 -6.77
CA ASP A 324 5.50 6.25 -5.76
C ASP A 324 4.89 6.39 -4.35
N ASN A 325 3.69 6.92 -4.20
CA ASN A 325 2.96 6.94 -2.93
C ASN A 325 2.55 5.53 -2.46
N ILE A 326 2.08 4.66 -3.37
CA ILE A 326 1.70 3.28 -3.04
C ILE A 326 2.93 2.45 -2.63
N LEU A 327 4.08 2.67 -3.27
CA LEU A 327 5.33 1.99 -2.95
C LEU A 327 5.94 2.43 -1.59
N ASN A 328 5.68 3.67 -1.17
CA ASN A 328 6.20 4.23 0.09
C ASN A 328 5.18 4.24 1.25
N ARG A 329 3.97 3.68 1.05
CA ARG A 329 2.92 3.62 2.08
C ARG A 329 3.29 2.61 3.17
N GLU A 330 3.16 3.00 4.44
CA GLU A 330 3.40 2.10 5.58
C GLU A 330 2.36 0.96 5.66
N ALA A 331 2.80 -0.16 6.24
CA ALA A 331 2.08 -1.43 6.23
C ALA A 331 0.93 -1.49 7.27
N ALA A 332 -0.23 -0.93 6.92
CA ALA A 332 -1.42 -0.88 7.77
C ALA A 332 -2.19 -2.23 7.94
N TYR A 333 -1.53 -3.38 7.75
CA TYR A 333 -2.18 -4.70 7.82
C TYR A 333 -1.22 -5.80 8.30
N GLY A 334 -1.71 -6.65 9.21
CA GLY A 334 -1.17 -7.99 9.42
C GLY A 334 -1.86 -8.98 8.47
N ILE A 335 -1.11 -9.89 7.84
CA ILE A 335 -1.62 -10.89 6.89
C ILE A 335 -1.13 -12.32 7.22
N ARG A 336 -1.90 -13.34 6.85
CA ARG A 336 -1.58 -14.76 7.09
C ARG A 336 -2.13 -15.67 5.98
N ASN A 337 -1.32 -16.64 5.52
CA ASN A 337 -1.78 -17.74 4.64
C ASN A 337 -2.56 -18.78 5.47
N LEU A 338 -3.64 -19.32 4.92
CA LEU A 338 -4.60 -20.15 5.66
C LEU A 338 -4.31 -21.65 5.61
N ASP A 339 -4.75 -22.40 6.63
CA ASP A 339 -4.56 -23.85 6.68
C ASP A 339 -5.43 -24.64 5.70
N VAL A 340 -6.55 -24.07 5.26
CA VAL A 340 -7.44 -24.65 4.23
C VAL A 340 -6.81 -24.75 2.83
N ASN A 341 -5.79 -23.93 2.55
CA ASN A 341 -5.12 -23.83 1.25
C ASN A 341 -4.38 -25.13 0.86
N SER A 342 -4.41 -25.46 -0.43
CA SER A 342 -3.85 -26.70 -0.99
C SER A 342 -2.64 -26.45 -1.91
N LYS A 343 -2.58 -27.11 -3.06
CA LYS A 343 -1.57 -26.97 -4.13
C LYS A 343 -2.21 -26.55 -5.47
N TYR A 344 -3.41 -25.97 -5.37
CA TYR A 344 -4.32 -25.61 -6.45
C TYR A 344 -4.81 -24.17 -6.18
N SER A 345 -5.81 -23.69 -6.93
CA SER A 345 -6.46 -22.40 -6.64
C SER A 345 -7.57 -22.51 -5.59
N GLU A 346 -7.43 -21.78 -4.49
CA GLU A 346 -8.44 -21.48 -3.48
C GLU A 346 -8.71 -19.95 -3.46
N PHE A 347 -9.91 -19.51 -3.83
CA PHE A 347 -10.23 -18.08 -3.95
C PHE A 347 -11.72 -17.74 -3.78
N GLY A 348 -12.07 -16.45 -3.81
CA GLY A 348 -13.46 -15.99 -3.80
C GLY A 348 -14.18 -16.22 -2.48
N PRO A 349 -13.61 -15.84 -1.32
CA PRO A 349 -14.22 -16.05 -0.01
C PRO A 349 -15.48 -15.19 0.17
N MET A 350 -16.43 -15.66 0.98
CA MET A 350 -17.62 -14.91 1.40
C MET A 350 -18.13 -15.42 2.77
N PHE A 351 -18.39 -14.50 3.69
CA PHE A 351 -18.99 -14.76 5.01
C PHE A 351 -20.38 -15.43 4.93
N TYR A 352 -20.51 -16.59 5.58
CA TYR A 352 -21.73 -17.39 5.67
C TYR A 352 -21.99 -17.82 7.13
N GLN A 353 -23.23 -17.70 7.59
CA GLN A 353 -23.56 -17.76 9.03
C GLN A 353 -22.68 -16.79 9.86
N GLU A 354 -22.44 -17.10 11.14
CA GLU A 354 -21.58 -16.34 12.05
C GLU A 354 -20.11 -16.77 11.97
N ASP A 355 -19.85 -18.05 11.69
CA ASP A 355 -18.55 -18.71 11.89
C ASP A 355 -17.97 -19.39 10.64
N GLN A 356 -18.49 -19.12 9.43
CA GLN A 356 -18.11 -19.86 8.21
C GLN A 356 -17.73 -18.94 7.04
N ILE A 357 -16.81 -19.44 6.21
CA ILE A 357 -16.44 -18.85 4.92
C ILE A 357 -16.77 -19.85 3.81
N VAL A 358 -17.52 -19.41 2.80
CA VAL A 358 -17.72 -20.15 1.54
C VAL A 358 -16.72 -19.62 0.51
N PHE A 359 -16.07 -20.50 -0.24
CA PHE A 359 -15.02 -20.17 -1.21
C PHE A 359 -15.03 -21.16 -2.38
N ALA A 360 -14.34 -20.82 -3.47
CA ALA A 360 -14.10 -21.72 -4.61
C ALA A 360 -12.77 -22.45 -4.42
N SER A 361 -12.72 -23.75 -4.72
CA SER A 361 -11.48 -24.55 -4.66
C SER A 361 -11.39 -25.52 -5.83
N SER A 362 -10.17 -25.67 -6.35
CA SER A 362 -9.79 -26.64 -7.38
C SER A 362 -9.32 -27.99 -6.78
N VAL A 363 -9.52 -28.24 -5.49
CA VAL A 363 -9.27 -29.55 -4.86
C VAL A 363 -10.26 -30.58 -5.40
N ASP A 364 -9.74 -31.55 -6.16
CA ASP A 364 -10.52 -32.69 -6.62
C ASP A 364 -10.64 -33.78 -5.54
N SER A 365 -11.88 -34.14 -5.21
CA SER A 365 -12.22 -35.23 -4.29
C SER A 365 -12.88 -36.44 -5.01
N ALA A 366 -12.79 -36.52 -6.34
CA ALA A 366 -13.38 -37.60 -7.13
C ALA A 366 -12.46 -38.84 -7.20
N PHE A 367 -12.82 -39.89 -6.46
CA PHE A 367 -12.07 -41.16 -6.31
C PHE A 367 -11.72 -41.93 -7.60
N PHE A 368 -12.24 -41.55 -8.78
CA PHE A 368 -12.11 -42.37 -10.01
C PHE A 368 -11.49 -41.67 -11.22
N HIS A 369 -11.66 -40.36 -11.40
CA HIS A 369 -11.12 -39.64 -12.57
C HIS A 369 -11.17 -38.11 -12.38
N THR A 370 -10.02 -37.48 -12.16
CA THR A 370 -9.88 -36.01 -12.15
C THR A 370 -10.19 -35.40 -13.52
N ARG A 371 -11.18 -34.52 -13.58
CA ARG A 371 -11.46 -33.73 -14.79
C ARG A 371 -10.68 -32.43 -14.73
N ARG A 372 -9.69 -32.28 -15.60
CA ARG A 372 -8.93 -31.04 -15.72
C ARG A 372 -9.64 -30.04 -16.65
N TYR A 373 -9.75 -28.80 -16.20
CA TYR A 373 -10.01 -27.65 -17.05
C TYR A 373 -8.77 -27.40 -17.94
N LYS A 374 -8.96 -26.79 -19.12
CA LYS A 374 -7.91 -26.73 -20.15
C LYS A 374 -7.25 -25.37 -20.35
N TRP A 375 -7.64 -24.38 -19.55
CA TRP A 375 -6.98 -23.07 -19.49
C TRP A 375 -5.66 -23.18 -18.70
N ASN A 376 -5.77 -23.57 -17.42
CA ASN A 376 -4.68 -23.70 -16.45
C ASN A 376 -4.30 -25.17 -16.11
N ASN A 377 -4.95 -26.16 -16.74
CA ASN A 377 -4.73 -27.59 -16.50
C ASN A 377 -5.00 -28.09 -15.06
N GLN A 378 -5.59 -27.27 -14.17
CA GLN A 378 -6.11 -27.66 -12.85
C GLN A 378 -7.44 -28.44 -12.96
N PRO A 379 -7.96 -29.03 -11.87
CA PRO A 379 -9.34 -29.52 -11.81
C PRO A 379 -10.41 -28.43 -12.07
N TYR A 380 -11.69 -28.81 -12.12
CA TYR A 380 -12.78 -27.84 -12.11
C TYR A 380 -13.05 -27.32 -10.68
N LEU A 381 -13.48 -26.06 -10.58
CA LEU A 381 -13.78 -25.39 -9.32
C LEU A 381 -15.13 -25.86 -8.77
N ASP A 382 -15.13 -26.26 -7.50
CA ASP A 382 -16.32 -26.56 -6.70
C ASP A 382 -16.45 -25.50 -5.59
N LEU A 383 -17.66 -25.23 -5.10
CA LEU A 383 -17.84 -24.43 -3.89
C LEU A 383 -17.58 -25.28 -2.64
N TYR A 384 -16.78 -24.76 -1.73
CA TYR A 384 -16.47 -25.34 -0.42
C TYR A 384 -16.87 -24.36 0.69
N VAL A 385 -17.06 -24.88 1.89
CA VAL A 385 -17.29 -24.13 3.12
C VAL A 385 -16.31 -24.62 4.18
N SER A 386 -15.73 -23.68 4.93
CA SER A 386 -14.92 -23.98 6.11
C SER A 386 -15.34 -23.10 7.29
N ARG A 387 -15.01 -23.55 8.50
CA ARG A 387 -15.23 -22.86 9.76
C ARG A 387 -14.01 -22.02 10.14
N LEU A 388 -14.27 -20.86 10.74
CA LEU A 388 -13.28 -20.00 11.38
C LEU A 388 -12.83 -20.60 12.72
N ASN A 389 -11.54 -20.45 13.04
CA ASN A 389 -11.05 -20.70 14.40
C ASN A 389 -11.57 -19.65 15.39
N ALA A 390 -11.37 -19.90 16.69
CA ALA A 390 -11.82 -19.00 17.76
C ALA A 390 -11.22 -17.58 17.67
N GLU A 391 -10.03 -17.46 17.09
CA GLU A 391 -9.33 -16.20 16.86
C GLU A 391 -9.82 -15.46 15.59
N GLY A 392 -10.56 -16.14 14.70
CA GLY A 392 -11.07 -15.58 13.44
C GLY A 392 -9.99 -15.22 12.41
N ASP A 393 -8.79 -15.79 12.51
CA ASP A 393 -7.65 -15.53 11.61
C ASP A 393 -7.29 -16.74 10.72
N ASN A 394 -7.98 -17.87 10.86
CA ASN A 394 -7.67 -19.10 10.15
C ASN A 394 -8.94 -19.90 9.77
N LEU A 395 -8.80 -20.79 8.79
CA LEU A 395 -9.87 -21.68 8.34
C LEU A 395 -9.50 -23.16 8.55
N GLU A 396 -10.46 -23.92 9.10
CA GLU A 396 -10.38 -25.36 9.28
C GLU A 396 -10.42 -26.12 7.92
N HIS A 397 -10.50 -27.45 7.97
CA HIS A 397 -10.64 -28.27 6.76
C HIS A 397 -11.98 -28.03 6.04
N GLY A 398 -11.92 -27.50 4.82
CA GLY A 398 -13.10 -27.20 4.01
C GLY A 398 -13.82 -28.44 3.46
N VAL A 399 -15.15 -28.42 3.47
CA VAL A 399 -16.02 -29.45 2.89
C VAL A 399 -16.89 -28.87 1.78
N LYS A 400 -17.35 -29.68 0.82
CA LYS A 400 -18.16 -29.19 -0.32
C LYS A 400 -19.47 -28.55 0.16
N PHE A 401 -19.70 -27.30 -0.24
CA PHE A 401 -20.78 -26.45 0.28
C PHE A 401 -22.18 -27.00 -0.04
N SER A 402 -22.40 -27.50 -1.26
CA SER A 402 -23.67 -28.14 -1.63
C SER A 402 -23.52 -29.11 -2.80
N LYS A 403 -24.17 -30.28 -2.67
CA LYS A 403 -24.26 -31.28 -3.75
C LYS A 403 -25.24 -30.89 -4.87
N THR A 404 -26.08 -29.88 -4.64
CA THR A 404 -27.02 -29.33 -5.63
C THR A 404 -26.43 -28.13 -6.38
N LEU A 405 -25.54 -27.37 -5.71
CA LEU A 405 -24.90 -26.20 -6.33
C LEU A 405 -23.64 -26.58 -7.11
N ASN A 406 -22.83 -27.52 -6.60
CA ASN A 406 -21.64 -27.97 -7.33
C ASN A 406 -22.05 -28.93 -8.46
N THR A 407 -21.54 -28.75 -9.67
CA THR A 407 -21.91 -29.57 -10.83
C THR A 407 -20.79 -30.50 -11.29
N LYS A 408 -20.16 -30.20 -12.42
CA LYS A 408 -19.08 -30.97 -13.06
C LYS A 408 -18.15 -30.10 -13.90
N TYR A 409 -18.30 -28.79 -13.69
CA TYR A 409 -17.73 -27.62 -14.34
C TYR A 409 -17.56 -26.55 -13.24
N HIS A 410 -17.04 -25.36 -13.53
CA HIS A 410 -16.75 -24.37 -12.48
C HIS A 410 -18.03 -23.79 -11.87
N GLU A 411 -18.10 -23.81 -10.53
CA GLU A 411 -18.82 -22.85 -9.70
C GLU A 411 -17.82 -22.03 -8.86
N ALA A 412 -17.97 -20.70 -8.83
CA ALA A 412 -17.09 -19.80 -8.09
C ALA A 412 -17.75 -18.46 -7.76
N GLY A 413 -17.21 -17.74 -6.75
CA GLY A 413 -17.61 -16.37 -6.37
C GLY A 413 -19.07 -16.25 -5.96
N VAL A 414 -19.34 -16.16 -4.66
CA VAL A 414 -20.71 -16.19 -4.11
C VAL A 414 -21.06 -14.93 -3.33
N ALA A 415 -22.34 -14.56 -3.34
CA ALA A 415 -22.93 -13.56 -2.45
C ALA A 415 -24.23 -14.11 -1.84
N PHE A 416 -24.54 -13.72 -0.62
CA PHE A 416 -25.74 -14.15 0.10
C PHE A 416 -26.69 -12.98 0.35
N SER A 417 -27.99 -13.24 0.38
CA SER A 417 -28.97 -12.32 0.97
C SER A 417 -28.70 -12.09 2.46
N PRO A 418 -29.16 -10.96 3.06
CA PRO A 418 -28.91 -10.67 4.48
C PRO A 418 -29.43 -11.76 5.43
N ASP A 419 -30.55 -12.41 5.08
CA ASP A 419 -31.15 -13.54 5.80
C ASP A 419 -30.45 -14.90 5.55
N LYS A 420 -29.41 -14.92 4.70
CA LYS A 420 -28.69 -16.09 4.17
C LYS A 420 -29.58 -17.17 3.51
N GLN A 421 -30.84 -16.87 3.17
CA GLN A 421 -31.78 -17.81 2.52
C GLN A 421 -31.68 -17.84 1.00
N THR A 422 -30.94 -16.91 0.39
CA THR A 422 -30.69 -16.85 -1.06
C THR A 422 -29.18 -16.74 -1.30
N VAL A 423 -28.67 -17.51 -2.26
CA VAL A 423 -27.28 -17.42 -2.73
C VAL A 423 -27.26 -17.05 -4.21
N TYR A 424 -26.37 -16.13 -4.55
CA TYR A 424 -26.00 -15.74 -5.91
C TYR A 424 -24.59 -16.26 -6.18
N PHE A 425 -24.34 -16.86 -7.34
CA PHE A 425 -23.02 -17.42 -7.66
C PHE A 425 -22.72 -17.47 -9.16
N THR A 426 -21.43 -17.56 -9.51
CA THR A 426 -20.98 -17.70 -10.90
C THR A 426 -20.87 -19.18 -11.29
N ARG A 427 -21.30 -19.55 -12.49
CA ARG A 427 -21.18 -20.91 -13.04
C ARG A 427 -20.93 -20.89 -14.56
N ASN A 428 -20.23 -21.89 -15.11
CA ASN A 428 -20.21 -22.13 -16.56
C ASN A 428 -21.62 -22.31 -17.15
N ASN A 429 -21.91 -21.66 -18.29
CA ASN A 429 -23.19 -21.83 -19.01
C ASN A 429 -23.42 -23.31 -19.42
N TYR A 430 -24.38 -23.96 -18.75
CA TYR A 430 -24.53 -25.42 -18.74
C TYR A 430 -26.00 -25.86 -18.84
N GLY A 431 -26.22 -27.08 -19.36
CA GLY A 431 -27.52 -27.77 -19.32
C GLY A 431 -27.33 -29.28 -19.21
N LYS A 432 -27.28 -29.99 -20.35
CA LYS A 432 -26.81 -31.39 -20.38
C LYS A 432 -25.31 -31.49 -20.75
N ARG A 433 -24.80 -30.48 -21.44
CA ARG A 433 -23.41 -30.24 -21.85
C ARG A 433 -23.13 -28.73 -21.69
N LEU A 434 -21.86 -28.31 -21.74
CA LEU A 434 -21.50 -26.89 -21.87
C LEU A 434 -22.17 -26.30 -23.11
N ARG A 435 -22.81 -25.14 -22.98
CA ARG A 435 -23.22 -24.33 -24.14
C ARG A 435 -22.02 -23.53 -24.64
N ARG A 436 -22.00 -23.17 -25.92
CA ARG A 436 -20.92 -22.38 -26.51
C ARG A 436 -21.49 -21.37 -27.50
N ASP A 437 -20.81 -20.25 -27.60
CA ASP A 437 -21.09 -19.23 -28.61
C ASP A 437 -20.66 -19.70 -30.02
N LYS A 438 -20.78 -18.82 -31.02
CA LYS A 438 -20.36 -19.06 -32.40
C LYS A 438 -18.85 -19.32 -32.57
N ASN A 439 -18.02 -18.82 -31.66
CA ASN A 439 -16.55 -18.97 -31.68
C ASN A 439 -16.08 -20.23 -30.91
N GLY A 440 -16.95 -20.86 -30.11
CA GLY A 440 -16.63 -22.02 -29.28
C GLY A 440 -16.31 -21.69 -27.81
N VAL A 441 -16.46 -20.43 -27.42
CA VAL A 441 -16.30 -19.93 -26.04
C VAL A 441 -17.47 -20.42 -25.18
N ASN A 442 -17.18 -20.89 -23.97
CA ASN A 442 -18.19 -21.14 -22.96
C ASN A 442 -18.17 -19.99 -21.95
N HIS A 443 -19.16 -19.11 -22.02
CA HIS A 443 -19.29 -17.98 -21.10
C HIS A 443 -19.71 -18.41 -19.69
N LEU A 444 -19.35 -17.59 -18.71
CA LEU A 444 -19.86 -17.68 -17.34
C LEU A 444 -21.22 -16.99 -17.24
N LYS A 445 -22.06 -17.46 -16.31
CA LYS A 445 -23.37 -16.90 -16.02
C LYS A 445 -23.60 -16.84 -14.52
N LEU A 446 -24.38 -15.84 -14.09
CA LEU A 446 -24.87 -15.75 -12.71
C LEU A 446 -26.13 -16.60 -12.50
N TYR A 447 -26.13 -17.37 -11.42
CA TYR A 447 -27.26 -18.16 -10.97
C TYR A 447 -27.67 -17.76 -9.56
N ARG A 448 -28.93 -18.02 -9.23
CA ARG A 448 -29.51 -17.90 -7.88
C ARG A 448 -30.00 -19.27 -7.41
N SER A 449 -29.83 -19.57 -6.12
CA SER A 449 -30.54 -20.66 -5.44
C SER A 449 -31.12 -20.16 -4.13
N ARG A 450 -32.15 -20.85 -3.62
CA ARG A 450 -32.82 -20.55 -2.35
C ARG A 450 -32.65 -21.72 -1.39
N LYS A 451 -32.60 -21.43 -0.09
CA LYS A 451 -32.55 -22.46 0.95
C LYS A 451 -33.99 -22.87 1.32
N VAL A 452 -34.24 -24.17 1.44
CA VAL A 452 -35.52 -24.73 1.87
C VAL A 452 -35.24 -25.78 2.94
N GLY A 453 -35.45 -25.40 4.20
CA GLY A 453 -34.91 -26.16 5.33
C GLY A 453 -33.39 -26.05 5.36
N ASP A 454 -32.69 -27.18 5.25
CA ASP A 454 -31.23 -27.23 5.19
C ASP A 454 -30.64 -27.44 3.79
N GLU A 455 -31.46 -27.68 2.78
CA GLU A 455 -31.00 -27.91 1.41
C GLU A 455 -31.15 -26.66 0.51
N TRP A 456 -30.25 -26.53 -0.45
CA TRP A 456 -30.32 -25.53 -1.52
C TRP A 456 -31.12 -26.07 -2.71
N THR A 457 -32.01 -25.26 -3.27
CA THR A 457 -32.76 -25.63 -4.48
C THR A 457 -31.85 -25.78 -5.70
N GLU A 458 -32.39 -26.41 -6.75
CA GLU A 458 -31.88 -26.23 -8.11
C GLU A 458 -31.70 -24.74 -8.44
N ALA A 459 -30.74 -24.44 -9.30
CA ALA A 459 -30.27 -23.09 -9.54
C ALA A 459 -30.98 -22.41 -10.72
N GLU A 460 -31.57 -21.25 -10.45
CA GLU A 460 -32.24 -20.37 -11.41
C GLU A 460 -31.22 -19.50 -12.15
N GLU A 461 -31.32 -19.37 -13.46
CA GLU A 461 -30.48 -18.46 -14.25
C GLU A 461 -30.99 -17.01 -14.10
N LEU A 462 -30.10 -16.04 -13.85
CA LEU A 462 -30.51 -14.63 -13.77
C LEU A 462 -30.92 -14.07 -15.16
N PRO A 463 -31.92 -13.17 -15.24
CA PRO A 463 -32.56 -12.79 -16.50
C PRO A 463 -31.69 -11.90 -17.41
N PHE A 464 -30.66 -11.25 -16.86
CA PHE A 464 -29.73 -10.37 -17.57
C PHE A 464 -28.45 -11.09 -18.04
N ASN A 465 -28.51 -12.42 -18.18
CA ASN A 465 -27.40 -13.24 -18.67
C ASN A 465 -27.39 -13.38 -20.20
N GLY A 466 -26.20 -13.50 -20.79
CA GLY A 466 -26.00 -13.66 -22.23
C GLY A 466 -25.57 -15.07 -22.67
N GLU A 467 -25.74 -15.36 -23.96
CA GLU A 467 -25.13 -16.55 -24.61
C GLU A 467 -23.82 -16.21 -25.35
N SER A 468 -23.45 -14.93 -25.44
CA SER A 468 -22.25 -14.42 -26.13
C SER A 468 -21.45 -13.39 -25.32
N TYR A 469 -21.71 -13.34 -24.02
CA TYR A 469 -21.01 -12.54 -23.01
C TYR A 469 -21.15 -13.26 -21.67
N SER A 470 -20.27 -12.92 -20.75
CA SER A 470 -20.07 -13.51 -19.43
C SER A 470 -20.68 -12.61 -18.35
N THR A 471 -21.28 -13.20 -17.31
CA THR A 471 -21.62 -12.52 -16.06
C THR A 471 -21.07 -13.32 -14.89
N GLY A 472 -20.54 -12.65 -13.87
CA GLY A 472 -19.93 -13.32 -12.73
C GLY A 472 -19.54 -12.38 -11.59
N HIS A 473 -18.91 -12.94 -10.56
CA HIS A 473 -18.44 -12.25 -9.36
C HIS A 473 -19.52 -11.37 -8.71
N PRO A 474 -20.63 -11.97 -8.23
CA PRO A 474 -21.72 -11.24 -7.61
C PRO A 474 -21.31 -10.68 -6.24
N ALA A 475 -21.78 -9.48 -5.93
CA ALA A 475 -21.75 -8.90 -4.59
C ALA A 475 -23.09 -8.21 -4.30
N LEU A 476 -23.69 -8.49 -3.15
CA LEU A 476 -24.98 -7.93 -2.76
C LEU A 476 -24.79 -6.83 -1.70
N SER A 477 -25.54 -5.74 -1.81
CA SER A 477 -25.57 -4.70 -0.78
C SER A 477 -26.02 -5.26 0.58
N PRO A 478 -25.56 -4.70 1.72
CA PRO A 478 -25.93 -5.18 3.05
C PRO A 478 -27.43 -5.14 3.37
N ASP A 479 -28.20 -4.30 2.67
CA ASP A 479 -29.66 -4.22 2.77
C ASP A 479 -30.41 -5.16 1.79
N GLY A 480 -29.68 -5.89 0.96
CA GLY A 480 -30.18 -6.84 -0.04
C GLY A 480 -30.79 -6.22 -1.31
N LYS A 481 -30.81 -4.88 -1.45
CA LYS A 481 -31.52 -4.20 -2.54
C LYS A 481 -30.72 -4.00 -3.83
N GLN A 482 -29.40 -4.18 -3.84
CA GLN A 482 -28.57 -3.98 -5.04
C GLN A 482 -27.59 -5.14 -5.23
N LEU A 483 -27.57 -5.71 -6.44
CA LEU A 483 -26.66 -6.77 -6.85
C LEU A 483 -25.66 -6.21 -7.85
N TYR A 484 -24.42 -6.07 -7.40
CA TYR A 484 -23.26 -5.73 -8.20
C TYR A 484 -22.69 -7.01 -8.83
N PHE A 485 -22.14 -6.90 -10.03
CA PHE A 485 -21.49 -8.01 -10.73
C PHE A 485 -20.56 -7.52 -11.83
N VAL A 486 -19.78 -8.43 -12.39
CA VAL A 486 -18.79 -8.18 -13.44
C VAL A 486 -19.27 -8.75 -14.77
N SER A 487 -19.06 -8.02 -15.87
CA SER A 487 -19.45 -8.47 -17.22
C SER A 487 -18.60 -7.86 -18.34
N ASP A 488 -18.55 -8.56 -19.48
CA ASP A 488 -18.02 -8.12 -20.79
C ASP A 488 -19.16 -7.81 -21.80
N MET A 489 -20.39 -7.59 -21.31
CA MET A 489 -21.60 -7.37 -22.13
C MET A 489 -21.61 -6.00 -22.85
N PRO A 490 -22.48 -5.80 -23.86
CA PRO A 490 -22.58 -4.53 -24.59
C PRO A 490 -22.82 -3.33 -23.65
N GLY A 491 -21.93 -2.33 -23.72
CA GLY A 491 -21.90 -1.19 -22.80
C GLY A 491 -20.72 -1.19 -21.81
N THR A 492 -19.95 -2.28 -21.76
CA THR A 492 -18.62 -2.38 -21.10
C THR A 492 -17.64 -1.37 -21.71
N ILE A 493 -16.83 -0.71 -20.88
CA ILE A 493 -15.80 0.27 -21.24
C ILE A 493 -14.46 -0.44 -21.55
N GLY A 494 -14.12 -1.46 -20.77
CA GLY A 494 -12.89 -2.24 -20.89
C GLY A 494 -13.09 -3.65 -21.44
N GLY A 495 -12.30 -4.57 -20.91
CA GLY A 495 -12.43 -6.02 -21.10
C GLY A 495 -13.39 -6.68 -20.12
N THR A 496 -13.53 -6.17 -18.89
CA THR A 496 -14.65 -6.47 -17.98
C THR A 496 -14.92 -5.28 -17.05
N ASP A 497 -16.19 -4.91 -16.92
CA ASP A 497 -16.66 -3.78 -16.12
C ASP A 497 -17.54 -4.25 -14.94
N ILE A 498 -17.63 -3.44 -13.89
CA ILE A 498 -18.63 -3.60 -12.82
C ILE A 498 -19.95 -2.95 -13.25
N PHE A 499 -21.03 -3.71 -13.10
CA PHE A 499 -22.41 -3.31 -13.28
C PHE A 499 -23.22 -3.53 -12.00
N VAL A 500 -24.38 -2.88 -11.89
CA VAL A 500 -25.34 -3.05 -10.80
C VAL A 500 -26.77 -3.20 -11.34
N VAL A 501 -27.57 -4.03 -10.67
CA VAL A 501 -29.04 -4.07 -10.79
C VAL A 501 -29.68 -3.88 -9.42
N ASP A 502 -30.86 -3.27 -9.39
CA ASP A 502 -31.69 -3.26 -8.18
C ASP A 502 -32.44 -4.60 -8.07
N VAL A 503 -32.51 -5.15 -6.85
CA VAL A 503 -33.27 -6.34 -6.51
C VAL A 503 -34.65 -5.88 -6.02
N LEU A 504 -35.68 -6.20 -6.80
CA LEU A 504 -37.03 -5.71 -6.57
C LEU A 504 -37.77 -6.56 -5.53
N GLY A 505 -38.83 -6.01 -4.92
CA GLY A 505 -39.53 -6.62 -3.78
C GLY A 505 -40.26 -7.94 -4.07
N ASP A 506 -40.40 -8.33 -5.33
CA ASP A 506 -40.91 -9.64 -5.79
C ASP A 506 -39.78 -10.64 -6.11
N GLY A 507 -38.52 -10.23 -5.98
CA GLY A 507 -37.34 -11.01 -6.35
C GLY A 507 -36.98 -10.96 -7.84
N THR A 508 -37.51 -10.01 -8.60
CA THR A 508 -37.02 -9.65 -9.95
C THR A 508 -35.90 -8.60 -9.88
N PHE A 509 -35.43 -8.11 -11.03
CA PHE A 509 -34.26 -7.22 -11.13
C PHE A 509 -34.54 -6.06 -12.09
N SER A 510 -33.85 -4.93 -11.89
CA SER A 510 -33.78 -3.85 -12.88
C SER A 510 -32.97 -4.27 -14.12
N GLU A 511 -33.01 -3.44 -15.17
CA GLU A 511 -31.97 -3.47 -16.22
C GLU A 511 -30.58 -3.16 -15.62
N PRO A 512 -29.49 -3.78 -16.11
CA PRO A 512 -28.14 -3.49 -15.66
C PRO A 512 -27.66 -2.06 -15.95
N ARG A 513 -26.94 -1.48 -14.99
CA ARG A 513 -26.30 -0.17 -15.11
C ARG A 513 -24.79 -0.30 -14.90
N ASN A 514 -24.00 0.22 -15.83
CA ASN A 514 -22.54 0.28 -15.70
C ASN A 514 -22.16 1.34 -14.64
N LEU A 515 -21.14 1.08 -13.80
CA LEU A 515 -20.70 2.05 -12.78
C LEU A 515 -19.91 3.25 -13.34
N GLY A 516 -19.55 3.23 -14.63
CA GLY A 516 -18.95 4.35 -15.34
C GLY A 516 -17.43 4.49 -15.12
N PRO A 517 -16.81 5.45 -15.83
CA PRO A 517 -15.35 5.57 -15.95
C PRO A 517 -14.63 6.07 -14.69
N GLY A 518 -15.35 6.34 -13.59
CA GLY A 518 -14.74 6.57 -12.28
C GLY A 518 -14.33 5.25 -11.60
N ILE A 519 -15.05 4.16 -11.86
CA ILE A 519 -14.77 2.82 -11.32
C ILE A 519 -14.14 1.92 -12.37
N ASN A 520 -14.77 1.87 -13.55
CA ASN A 520 -14.40 0.97 -14.65
C ASN A 520 -13.34 1.62 -15.55
N THR A 521 -12.41 0.82 -16.05
CA THR A 521 -11.25 1.24 -16.83
C THR A 521 -11.27 0.60 -18.22
N PRO A 522 -10.35 0.95 -19.13
CA PRO A 522 -10.17 0.22 -20.39
C PRO A 522 -9.64 -1.22 -20.25
N GLN A 523 -9.52 -1.77 -19.03
CA GLN A 523 -8.91 -3.07 -18.75
C GLN A 523 -9.90 -4.00 -18.03
N LYS A 524 -9.57 -4.63 -16.90
CA LYS A 524 -10.48 -5.52 -16.18
C LYS A 524 -10.69 -5.08 -14.75
N GLU A 525 -11.93 -4.77 -14.42
CA GLU A 525 -12.44 -4.75 -13.06
C GLU A 525 -13.11 -6.11 -12.76
N MET A 526 -12.84 -6.63 -11.57
CA MET A 526 -13.20 -7.99 -11.14
C MET A 526 -13.52 -8.00 -9.63
N PHE A 527 -14.19 -9.06 -9.16
CA PHE A 527 -14.44 -9.32 -7.73
C PHE A 527 -14.88 -8.11 -6.87
N PRO A 528 -16.02 -7.46 -7.18
CA PRO A 528 -16.60 -6.48 -6.28
C PRO A 528 -16.96 -7.10 -4.92
N PHE A 529 -16.93 -6.28 -3.87
CA PHE A 529 -17.47 -6.56 -2.54
C PHE A 529 -17.92 -5.24 -1.91
N ILE A 530 -19.14 -5.15 -1.38
CA ILE A 530 -19.71 -3.87 -0.90
C ILE A 530 -20.11 -3.93 0.58
N THR A 531 -19.71 -2.91 1.32
CA THR A 531 -20.10 -2.65 2.71
C THR A 531 -21.10 -1.50 2.77
N GLY A 532 -21.61 -1.16 3.97
CA GLY A 532 -22.48 0.00 4.15
C GLY A 532 -21.80 1.38 3.97
N ARG A 533 -20.52 1.42 3.58
CA ARG A 533 -19.74 2.66 3.41
C ARG A 533 -18.87 2.69 2.14
N LYS A 534 -18.41 1.53 1.67
CA LYS A 534 -17.40 1.41 0.60
C LYS A 534 -17.68 0.24 -0.33
N LEU A 535 -17.36 0.43 -1.62
CA LEU A 535 -17.15 -0.65 -2.57
C LEU A 535 -15.66 -0.98 -2.62
N TYR A 536 -15.34 -2.27 -2.49
CA TYR A 536 -14.02 -2.84 -2.76
C TYR A 536 -14.10 -3.62 -4.07
N PHE A 537 -13.02 -3.63 -4.84
CA PHE A 537 -12.93 -4.41 -6.08
C PHE A 537 -11.47 -4.67 -6.47
N SER A 538 -11.26 -5.54 -7.45
CA SER A 538 -9.95 -5.85 -8.01
C SER A 538 -9.83 -5.26 -9.42
N SER A 539 -8.70 -4.67 -9.77
CA SER A 539 -8.46 -4.10 -11.10
C SER A 539 -7.01 -4.28 -11.54
N ASN A 540 -6.78 -4.44 -12.84
CA ASN A 540 -5.45 -4.28 -13.45
C ASN A 540 -5.29 -2.98 -14.27
N GLY A 541 -6.34 -2.17 -14.42
CA GLY A 541 -6.32 -0.92 -15.19
C GLY A 541 -6.00 0.32 -14.37
N HIS A 542 -6.33 0.32 -13.08
CA HIS A 542 -5.94 1.37 -12.13
C HIS A 542 -4.44 1.32 -11.79
N VAL A 543 -3.93 2.33 -11.07
CA VAL A 543 -2.51 2.39 -10.67
C VAL A 543 -2.26 1.41 -9.51
N GLY A 544 -1.92 0.18 -9.86
CA GLY A 544 -1.56 -0.89 -8.91
C GLY A 544 -0.13 -1.43 -9.05
N LEU A 545 0.30 -2.26 -8.12
CA LEU A 545 1.63 -2.88 -7.99
C LEU A 545 1.83 -4.17 -8.81
N GLY A 546 0.77 -4.89 -9.13
CA GLY A 546 0.86 -6.30 -9.50
C GLY A 546 0.08 -6.67 -10.76
N GLY A 547 -0.61 -7.80 -10.66
CA GLY A 547 -1.53 -8.35 -11.66
C GLY A 547 -2.88 -7.65 -11.57
N LEU A 548 -3.88 -8.32 -11.01
CA LEU A 548 -4.95 -7.63 -10.28
C LEU A 548 -4.39 -7.02 -8.99
N ASP A 549 -4.83 -5.80 -8.68
CA ASP A 549 -4.66 -5.13 -7.39
C ASP A 549 -6.03 -4.88 -6.76
N ILE A 550 -6.10 -4.82 -5.42
CA ILE A 550 -7.33 -4.49 -4.66
C ILE A 550 -7.42 -2.98 -4.43
N PHE A 551 -8.58 -2.41 -4.75
CA PHE A 551 -8.93 -1.01 -4.56
C PHE A 551 -10.16 -0.87 -3.66
N GLN A 552 -10.30 0.31 -3.05
CA GLN A 552 -11.52 0.75 -2.38
C GLN A 552 -12.02 2.06 -2.96
N VAL A 553 -13.31 2.31 -2.83
CA VAL A 553 -13.94 3.61 -3.11
C VAL A 553 -15.07 3.85 -2.10
N SER A 554 -15.11 5.06 -1.53
CA SER A 554 -16.19 5.49 -0.65
C SER A 554 -17.41 5.94 -1.46
N PHE A 555 -18.60 5.76 -0.91
CA PHE A 555 -19.85 6.24 -1.50
C PHE A 555 -20.44 7.37 -0.66
N ASP A 556 -20.87 8.43 -1.32
CA ASP A 556 -21.58 9.59 -0.79
C ASP A 556 -22.96 9.72 -1.47
N GLU A 557 -23.99 10.14 -0.73
CA GLU A 557 -25.36 10.16 -1.27
C GLU A 557 -25.64 11.32 -2.25
N GLU A 558 -24.87 12.41 -2.22
CA GLU A 558 -25.03 13.56 -3.14
C GLU A 558 -24.06 13.48 -4.33
N ILE A 559 -22.83 13.01 -4.11
CA ILE A 559 -21.73 12.97 -5.09
C ILE A 559 -21.64 11.61 -5.80
N GLY A 560 -22.04 10.52 -5.12
CA GLY A 560 -21.87 9.15 -5.59
C GLY A 560 -20.53 8.54 -5.17
N PHE A 561 -19.89 7.77 -6.05
CA PHE A 561 -18.57 7.22 -5.77
C PHE A 561 -17.48 8.31 -5.81
N LEU A 562 -16.62 8.31 -4.78
CA LEU A 562 -15.48 9.22 -4.66
C LEU A 562 -14.24 8.68 -5.41
N GLU A 563 -13.04 9.14 -5.06
CA GLU A 563 -11.78 8.67 -5.69
C GLU A 563 -11.48 7.19 -5.34
N VAL A 564 -10.88 6.48 -6.30
CA VAL A 564 -10.51 5.06 -6.17
C VAL A 564 -9.10 4.95 -5.57
N GLU A 565 -9.00 4.38 -4.38
CA GLU A 565 -7.75 4.21 -3.64
C GLU A 565 -7.20 2.78 -3.75
N ASN A 566 -5.92 2.62 -4.06
CA ASN A 566 -5.23 1.33 -3.92
C ASN A 566 -5.00 1.01 -2.42
N LEU A 567 -5.29 -0.21 -1.97
CA LEU A 567 -5.14 -0.58 -0.56
C LEU A 567 -3.68 -0.63 -0.06
N GLY A 568 -2.70 -0.63 -0.98
CA GLY A 568 -1.28 -0.63 -0.66
C GLY A 568 -0.75 -1.97 -0.13
N GLN A 569 0.54 -1.98 0.21
CA GLN A 569 1.18 -3.16 0.81
C GLN A 569 0.76 -3.30 2.30
N PRO A 570 0.67 -4.52 2.85
CA PRO A 570 0.91 -5.82 2.21
C PRO A 570 -0.35 -6.47 1.60
N ILE A 571 -1.49 -5.78 1.51
CA ILE A 571 -2.69 -6.32 0.85
C ILE A 571 -2.45 -6.49 -0.64
N ASN A 572 -1.88 -5.49 -1.30
CA ASN A 572 -1.40 -5.59 -2.67
C ASN A 572 0.10 -5.89 -2.72
N SER A 573 0.52 -6.52 -3.81
CA SER A 573 1.85 -7.08 -4.02
C SER A 573 2.26 -6.97 -5.50
N LYS A 574 3.39 -7.58 -5.88
CA LYS A 574 3.82 -7.68 -7.29
C LYS A 574 3.12 -8.82 -8.06
N LYS A 575 1.99 -9.35 -7.58
CA LYS A 575 1.30 -10.54 -8.07
C LYS A 575 -0.21 -10.26 -8.20
N ASP A 576 -1.04 -11.24 -8.52
CA ASP A 576 -2.49 -11.03 -8.50
C ASP A 576 -3.00 -11.05 -7.06
N ASP A 577 -3.78 -10.03 -6.71
CA ASP A 577 -4.39 -9.84 -5.40
C ASP A 577 -5.87 -9.47 -5.59
N PHE A 578 -6.79 -10.31 -5.10
CA PHE A 578 -8.19 -10.21 -5.50
C PHE A 578 -9.20 -10.85 -4.54
N SER A 579 -10.50 -10.66 -4.80
CA SER A 579 -11.62 -11.20 -3.99
C SER A 579 -11.56 -10.82 -2.51
N TYR A 580 -11.32 -9.54 -2.25
CA TYR A 580 -11.27 -8.95 -0.92
C TYR A 580 -12.66 -8.87 -0.27
N ILE A 581 -12.80 -9.42 0.93
CA ILE A 581 -13.93 -9.22 1.83
C ILE A 581 -13.43 -8.67 3.17
N VAL A 582 -14.23 -7.82 3.81
CA VAL A 582 -13.92 -7.25 5.13
C VAL A 582 -15.17 -7.18 6.00
N ASP A 583 -15.02 -7.50 7.28
CA ASP A 583 -15.94 -7.07 8.32
C ASP A 583 -15.48 -5.71 8.87
N GLU A 584 -16.28 -4.68 8.64
CA GLU A 584 -16.01 -3.31 9.08
C GLU A 584 -16.21 -3.10 10.60
N ALA A 585 -16.69 -4.10 11.35
CA ALA A 585 -16.78 -4.06 12.81
C ALA A 585 -15.52 -4.61 13.49
N THR A 586 -15.05 -5.80 13.10
CA THR A 586 -13.79 -6.39 13.63
C THR A 586 -12.53 -5.93 12.89
N GLN A 587 -12.68 -5.27 11.73
CA GLN A 587 -11.60 -4.86 10.83
C GLN A 587 -10.72 -6.04 10.34
N LYS A 588 -11.27 -7.27 10.40
CA LYS A 588 -10.71 -8.50 9.85
C LYS A 588 -11.34 -8.83 8.50
N GLY A 589 -10.67 -9.67 7.72
CA GLY A 589 -11.23 -10.16 6.47
C GLY A 589 -10.32 -11.12 5.73
N PHE A 590 -10.66 -11.37 4.47
CA PHE A 590 -9.99 -12.34 3.61
C PHE A 590 -9.79 -11.79 2.20
N PHE A 591 -8.76 -12.26 1.51
CA PHE A 591 -8.55 -12.09 0.07
C PHE A 591 -7.85 -13.32 -0.52
N ALA A 592 -7.69 -13.37 -1.84
CA ALA A 592 -6.95 -14.41 -2.55
C ALA A 592 -5.75 -13.81 -3.30
N SER A 593 -4.65 -14.57 -3.41
CA SER A 593 -3.43 -14.11 -4.08
C SER A 593 -2.51 -15.23 -4.55
N ASN A 594 -1.84 -15.04 -5.69
CA ASN A 594 -0.77 -15.92 -6.20
C ASN A 594 0.65 -15.44 -5.83
N ARG A 595 0.77 -14.81 -4.65
CA ARG A 595 2.04 -14.34 -4.07
C ARG A 595 2.97 -15.46 -3.59
N VAL A 596 4.27 -15.18 -3.70
CA VAL A 596 5.34 -16.05 -3.17
C VAL A 596 5.21 -16.16 -1.64
N GLY A 597 5.37 -17.37 -1.10
CA GLY A 597 5.10 -17.70 0.30
C GLY A 597 3.77 -18.45 0.51
N GLY A 598 2.99 -18.59 -0.56
CA GLY A 598 1.83 -19.46 -0.64
C GLY A 598 2.14 -20.97 -0.67
N LYS A 599 1.07 -21.77 -0.73
CA LYS A 599 1.04 -23.23 -0.93
C LYS A 599 0.54 -23.61 -2.32
N GLY A 600 -0.37 -22.80 -2.88
CA GLY A 600 -1.20 -23.10 -4.05
C GLY A 600 -0.76 -22.42 -5.35
N ASP A 601 -1.75 -22.23 -6.23
CA ASP A 601 -1.67 -21.35 -7.41
C ASP A 601 -2.22 -19.98 -6.99
N ASP A 602 -3.53 -19.90 -6.76
CA ASP A 602 -4.15 -18.85 -5.93
C ASP A 602 -4.36 -19.40 -4.50
N ASP A 603 -4.00 -18.64 -3.47
CA ASP A 603 -4.23 -18.99 -2.06
C ASP A 603 -5.13 -17.97 -1.36
N LEU A 604 -5.93 -18.42 -0.39
CA LEU A 604 -6.60 -17.53 0.55
C LEU A 604 -5.64 -16.98 1.60
N TYR A 605 -5.82 -15.72 1.96
CA TYR A 605 -5.14 -15.04 3.06
C TYR A 605 -6.17 -14.36 3.96
N SER A 606 -5.99 -14.46 5.28
CA SER A 606 -6.65 -13.57 6.23
C SER A 606 -5.85 -12.28 6.39
N PHE A 607 -6.53 -11.22 6.82
CA PHE A 607 -5.88 -10.02 7.32
C PHE A 607 -6.59 -9.45 8.56
N GLN A 608 -5.83 -8.67 9.32
CA GLN A 608 -6.30 -7.71 10.31
C GLN A 608 -5.79 -6.35 9.85
N ARG A 609 -6.67 -5.36 9.66
CA ARG A 609 -6.22 -3.97 9.53
C ARG A 609 -5.60 -3.53 10.84
N LEU A 610 -4.40 -3.01 10.75
CA LEU A 610 -3.75 -2.22 11.79
C LEU A 610 -4.24 -0.79 11.55
N LEU A 611 -5.37 -0.43 12.19
CA LEU A 611 -5.65 0.98 12.38
C LEU A 611 -4.51 1.54 13.23
N PRO A 612 -3.86 2.65 12.85
CA PRO A 612 -3.13 3.44 13.82
C PRO A 612 -4.06 3.74 15.00
N GLU A 613 -3.53 3.73 16.22
CA GLU A 613 -4.21 4.48 17.27
C GLU A 613 -4.27 5.93 16.78
N GLU A 614 -5.44 6.59 16.87
CA GLU A 614 -5.53 8.02 16.54
C GLU A 614 -4.73 8.78 17.60
N THR A 615 -3.44 8.99 17.31
CA THR A 615 -2.52 9.75 18.14
C THR A 615 -2.99 11.17 18.16
N ASN A 616 -3.72 11.50 19.23
CA ASN A 616 -4.24 12.83 19.48
C ASN A 616 -3.07 13.77 19.85
N GLU A 617 -2.35 14.23 18.83
CA GLU A 617 -1.17 15.09 18.95
C GLU A 617 -1.54 16.55 19.29
N ASN A 618 -2.84 16.84 19.48
CA ASN A 618 -3.31 18.15 19.94
C ASN A 618 -2.81 18.41 21.36
N ALA A 619 -1.85 19.32 21.47
CA ALA A 619 -1.27 19.77 22.72
C ALA A 619 -1.24 21.30 22.78
N ILE A 620 -1.26 21.84 23.99
CA ILE A 620 -0.89 23.23 24.28
C ILE A 620 0.41 23.18 25.06
N ALA A 621 1.51 23.61 24.44
CA ALA A 621 2.79 23.80 25.11
C ALA A 621 3.01 25.30 25.34
N GLY A 622 3.85 25.67 26.29
CA GLY A 622 4.17 27.08 26.49
C GLY A 622 5.21 27.35 27.56
N VAL A 623 5.58 28.62 27.67
CA VAL A 623 6.53 29.14 28.67
C VAL A 623 5.94 30.37 29.36
N VAL A 624 6.06 30.41 30.69
CA VAL A 624 5.65 31.52 31.54
C VAL A 624 6.87 32.37 31.89
N THR A 625 6.83 33.69 31.61
CA THR A 625 7.95 34.61 31.81
C THR A 625 7.57 35.86 32.61
N ASP A 626 8.55 36.58 33.17
CA ASP A 626 8.36 37.94 33.68
C ASP A 626 8.25 38.93 32.50
N LEU A 627 7.15 39.68 32.44
CA LEU A 627 6.83 40.65 31.39
C LEU A 627 7.87 41.77 31.20
N VAL A 628 8.75 42.02 32.18
CA VAL A 628 9.74 43.10 32.19
C VAL A 628 11.15 42.60 31.92
N THR A 629 11.57 41.47 32.51
CA THR A 629 12.92 40.94 32.32
C THR A 629 13.02 39.87 31.22
N GLY A 630 11.92 39.18 30.91
CA GLY A 630 11.91 37.99 30.05
C GLY A 630 12.42 36.73 30.73
N ASP A 631 12.75 36.77 32.03
CA ASP A 631 13.19 35.58 32.77
C ASP A 631 12.04 34.59 32.92
N ALA A 632 12.37 33.29 32.90
CA ALA A 632 11.42 32.21 33.17
C ALA A 632 10.83 32.29 34.59
N ILE A 633 9.54 31.96 34.74
CA ILE A 633 8.86 31.83 36.04
C ILE A 633 8.63 30.34 36.34
N PRO A 634 9.53 29.69 37.10
CA PRO A 634 9.31 28.33 37.57
C PRO A 634 8.27 28.27 38.71
N GLU A 635 7.70 27.09 38.94
CA GLU A 635 6.71 26.82 39.98
C GLU A 635 5.46 27.75 39.92
N ALA A 636 5.04 28.18 38.74
CA ALA A 636 3.75 28.85 38.52
C ALA A 636 2.66 27.80 38.29
N LEU A 637 1.47 27.99 38.86
CA LEU A 637 0.34 27.09 38.63
C LEU A 637 -0.34 27.48 37.33
N VAL A 638 -0.38 26.57 36.36
CA VAL A 638 -1.08 26.73 35.09
C VAL A 638 -2.30 25.80 35.09
N THR A 639 -3.49 26.37 34.89
CA THR A 639 -4.76 25.63 34.85
C THR A 639 -5.39 25.75 33.47
N LEU A 640 -5.82 24.61 32.91
CA LEU A 640 -6.56 24.54 31.66
C LEU A 640 -8.07 24.46 31.92
N LEU A 641 -8.83 25.36 31.30
CA LEU A 641 -10.29 25.48 31.43
C LEU A 641 -10.98 25.25 30.08
N ASP A 642 -12.19 24.66 30.11
CA ASP A 642 -13.08 24.63 28.95
C ASP A 642 -13.74 26.01 28.69
N ALA A 643 -14.46 26.12 27.57
CA ALA A 643 -15.23 27.31 27.20
C ALA A 643 -16.37 27.68 28.18
N ASN A 644 -16.69 26.81 29.16
CA ASN A 644 -17.65 27.07 30.25
C ASN A 644 -16.95 27.47 31.57
N ASN A 645 -15.62 27.65 31.56
CA ASN A 645 -14.75 27.90 32.71
C ASN A 645 -14.65 26.73 33.71
N ARG A 646 -14.94 25.50 33.27
CA ARG A 646 -14.70 24.28 34.04
C ARG A 646 -13.24 23.86 33.90
N LYS A 647 -12.57 23.65 35.02
CA LYS A 647 -11.21 23.08 35.08
C LYS A 647 -11.17 21.66 34.51
N LEU A 648 -10.20 21.44 33.61
CA LEU A 648 -9.92 20.18 32.93
C LEU A 648 -8.63 19.53 33.43
N LYS A 649 -7.51 20.25 33.32
CA LYS A 649 -6.16 19.82 33.71
C LYS A 649 -5.46 20.96 34.49
N GLU A 650 -4.46 20.65 35.30
CA GLU A 650 -3.55 21.63 35.91
C GLU A 650 -2.13 21.08 35.92
N ILE A 651 -1.14 21.97 35.87
CA ILE A 651 0.29 21.66 35.87
C ILE A 651 1.05 22.80 36.56
N VAL A 652 2.26 22.52 37.01
CA VAL A 652 3.15 23.52 37.62
C VAL A 652 4.37 23.68 36.72
N THR A 653 4.78 24.91 36.41
CA THR A 653 5.87 25.15 35.45
C THR A 653 7.22 24.61 35.92
N GLU A 654 7.99 24.09 34.96
CA GLU A 654 9.34 23.56 35.18
C GLU A 654 10.38 24.67 35.46
N ALA A 655 11.64 24.28 35.67
CA ALA A 655 12.73 25.19 36.04
C ALA A 655 13.04 26.28 35.00
N ASP A 656 12.66 26.05 33.73
CA ASP A 656 12.75 26.98 32.60
C ASP A 656 11.41 27.69 32.30
N GLY A 657 10.42 27.57 33.19
CA GLY A 657 9.10 28.17 33.03
C GLY A 657 8.17 27.43 32.07
N SER A 658 8.59 26.29 31.52
CA SER A 658 7.79 25.53 30.54
C SER A 658 6.63 24.75 31.17
N PHE A 659 5.62 24.45 30.36
CA PHE A 659 4.52 23.53 30.65
C PHE A 659 3.94 22.91 29.37
N VAL A 660 3.27 21.76 29.48
CA VAL A 660 2.54 21.13 28.37
C VAL A 660 1.24 20.49 28.86
N PHE A 661 0.15 20.68 28.11
CA PHE A 661 -1.07 19.88 28.19
C PHE A 661 -1.23 19.08 26.90
N GLN A 662 -1.12 17.75 26.97
CA GLN A 662 -1.37 16.80 25.87
C GLN A 662 -2.84 16.34 25.89
N ASP A 663 -3.23 15.44 24.97
CA ASP A 663 -4.58 14.85 24.80
C ASP A 663 -5.72 15.87 24.96
N LEU A 664 -5.83 16.75 23.97
CA LEU A 664 -6.87 17.78 23.88
C LEU A 664 -7.81 17.51 22.69
N ASP A 665 -9.05 17.97 22.78
CA ASP A 665 -10.01 17.87 21.68
C ASP A 665 -9.54 18.75 20.50
N SER A 666 -9.74 18.28 19.26
CA SER A 666 -9.33 19.05 18.08
C SER A 666 -10.26 20.25 17.84
N ASN A 667 -9.74 21.29 17.18
CA ASN A 667 -10.46 22.51 16.79
C ASN A 667 -11.19 23.24 17.95
N THR A 668 -10.72 23.05 19.19
CA THR A 668 -11.45 23.40 20.42
C THR A 668 -10.79 24.57 21.13
N ARG A 669 -11.61 25.50 21.65
CA ARG A 669 -11.15 26.65 22.44
C ARG A 669 -11.05 26.31 23.92
N TYR A 670 -9.88 26.57 24.48
CA TYR A 670 -9.56 26.48 25.90
C TYR A 670 -9.14 27.85 26.43
N ARG A 671 -9.32 28.07 27.74
CA ARG A 671 -8.76 29.22 28.44
C ARG A 671 -7.69 28.75 29.42
N ILE A 672 -6.50 29.31 29.30
CA ILE A 672 -5.40 29.09 30.25
C ILE A 672 -5.50 30.14 31.36
N LEU A 673 -5.25 29.73 32.59
CA LEU A 673 -5.13 30.61 33.76
C LEU A 673 -3.78 30.34 34.44
N VAL A 674 -3.02 31.38 34.76
CA VAL A 674 -1.71 31.29 35.40
C VAL A 674 -1.66 32.08 36.70
N GLU A 675 -1.31 31.39 37.79
CA GLU A 675 -1.23 31.93 39.14
C GLU A 675 0.18 31.78 39.74
N LYS A 676 0.75 32.89 40.24
CA LYS A 676 1.98 32.92 41.03
C LYS A 676 1.91 34.06 42.04
N ALA A 677 2.16 33.79 43.32
CA ALA A 677 1.84 34.71 44.43
C ALA A 677 2.50 36.11 44.38
N THR A 678 3.58 36.29 43.62
CA THR A 678 4.29 37.58 43.43
C THR A 678 3.94 38.28 42.11
N TYR A 679 2.99 37.75 41.33
CA TYR A 679 2.60 38.23 40.01
C TYR A 679 1.08 38.46 39.95
N SER A 680 0.66 39.36 39.04
CA SER A 680 -0.74 39.43 38.62
C SER A 680 -1.14 38.14 37.92
N GLU A 681 -2.35 37.65 38.24
CA GLU A 681 -3.02 36.60 37.46
C GLU A 681 -2.97 36.93 35.96
N GLN A 682 -2.59 35.95 35.15
CA GLN A 682 -2.57 36.04 33.68
C GLN A 682 -3.51 34.99 33.10
N GLN A 683 -4.18 35.33 32.01
CA GLN A 683 -5.07 34.42 31.29
C GLN A 683 -4.93 34.62 29.79
N GLU A 684 -5.14 33.56 29.01
CA GLU A 684 -5.08 33.58 27.54
C GLU A 684 -6.14 32.61 26.98
N GLU A 685 -6.74 32.94 25.83
CA GLU A 685 -7.62 32.02 25.09
C GLU A 685 -6.85 31.42 23.90
N VAL A 686 -6.83 30.09 23.80
CA VAL A 686 -6.11 29.36 22.75
C VAL A 686 -7.06 28.36 22.09
N ALA A 687 -6.88 28.13 20.79
CA ALA A 687 -7.61 27.11 20.05
C ALA A 687 -6.63 26.04 19.57
N THR A 688 -6.90 24.77 19.90
CA THR A 688 -6.26 23.63 19.22
C THR A 688 -6.70 23.59 17.76
N ARG A 689 -5.92 22.90 16.92
CA ARG A 689 -6.31 22.56 15.55
C ARG A 689 -6.50 21.05 15.48
N ASP A 690 -6.05 20.37 14.42
CA ASP A 690 -6.22 18.93 14.23
C ASP A 690 -4.83 18.30 14.06
N ASN A 691 -4.41 17.55 15.08
CA ASN A 691 -3.07 16.99 15.27
C ASN A 691 -1.95 18.05 15.13
N GLU A 692 -2.09 19.14 15.89
CA GLU A 692 -1.11 20.23 15.97
C GLU A 692 -0.83 20.62 17.43
N GLN A 693 0.44 20.66 17.83
CA GLN A 693 0.87 21.33 19.07
C GLN A 693 0.80 22.85 18.86
N VAL A 694 0.12 23.55 19.76
CA VAL A 694 0.04 25.01 19.78
C VAL A 694 0.91 25.57 20.90
N ASP A 695 1.95 26.31 20.52
CA ASP A 695 2.86 26.96 21.46
C ASP A 695 2.32 28.33 21.92
N VAL A 696 2.42 28.64 23.22
CA VAL A 696 2.03 29.94 23.80
C VAL A 696 3.09 30.55 24.72
N GLU A 697 3.30 31.86 24.62
CA GLU A 697 4.09 32.64 25.57
C GLU A 697 3.15 33.36 26.55
N LEU A 698 3.37 33.20 27.86
CA LEU A 698 2.48 33.73 28.90
C LEU A 698 3.24 34.69 29.84
N PRO A 699 3.50 35.95 29.41
CA PRO A 699 4.27 36.92 30.19
C PRO A 699 3.46 37.53 31.35
N MET A 700 3.80 37.15 32.58
CA MET A 700 3.15 37.65 33.80
C MET A 700 3.73 38.97 34.27
N ARG A 701 2.88 39.87 34.77
CA ARG A 701 3.31 41.14 35.38
C ARG A 701 3.58 40.97 36.87
N LYS A 702 4.82 41.17 37.30
CA LYS A 702 5.21 41.18 38.72
C LYS A 702 4.46 42.25 39.52
N LEU A 703 4.08 41.95 40.77
CA LEU A 703 3.32 42.86 41.65
C LEU A 703 4.22 43.97 42.25
N GLN A 704 4.64 44.90 41.39
CA GLN A 704 5.14 46.24 41.72
C GLN A 704 6.35 46.32 42.67
N GLU A 705 7.53 45.90 42.20
CA GLU A 705 8.79 46.27 42.85
C GLU A 705 9.04 47.78 42.76
N ARG A 706 9.01 48.46 43.90
CA ARG A 706 9.30 49.91 44.03
C ARG A 706 10.70 50.21 44.58
N ILE A 707 11.48 49.16 44.87
CA ILE A 707 12.83 49.25 45.45
C ILE A 707 13.85 49.00 44.34
N VAL A 708 14.86 49.86 44.23
CA VAL A 708 15.99 49.75 43.30
C VAL A 708 17.28 49.59 44.10
N VAL A 709 18.25 48.84 43.58
CA VAL A 709 19.59 48.75 44.18
C VAL A 709 20.55 49.62 43.38
N GLU A 710 21.03 50.70 43.99
CA GLU A 710 22.08 51.58 43.45
C GLU A 710 23.32 51.47 44.34
N ASP A 711 24.49 51.18 43.77
CA ASP A 711 25.77 51.05 44.50
C ASP A 711 25.74 50.11 45.73
N GLY A 712 24.91 49.05 45.66
CA GLY A 712 24.70 48.10 46.76
C GLY A 712 23.72 48.57 47.85
N VAL A 713 23.17 49.78 47.71
CA VAL A 713 22.20 50.38 48.64
C VAL A 713 20.79 50.21 48.07
N ARG A 714 19.87 49.66 48.87
CA ARG A 714 18.44 49.60 48.52
C ARG A 714 17.85 51.01 48.68
N LYS A 715 17.34 51.60 47.60
CA LYS A 715 16.64 52.90 47.60
C LYS A 715 15.20 52.71 47.14
N LEU A 716 14.28 53.55 47.62
CA LEU A 716 12.91 53.57 47.09
C LEU A 716 12.84 54.48 45.85
N LYS A 717 12.21 54.00 44.78
CA LYS A 717 12.07 54.72 43.50
C LYS A 717 10.92 55.74 43.55
N THR A 718 11.08 56.78 44.37
CA THR A 718 10.15 57.94 44.41
C THR A 718 10.49 58.94 43.30
N GLY A 719 9.58 59.89 43.03
CA GLY A 719 9.98 61.15 42.41
C GLY A 719 10.93 61.95 43.32
N PRO A 720 11.62 62.97 42.77
CA PRO A 720 12.65 63.69 43.50
C PRO A 720 12.07 64.67 44.55
N ILE A 721 12.33 64.41 45.82
CA ILE A 721 11.89 65.28 46.94
C ILE A 721 12.73 66.56 46.98
N TYR A 722 12.30 67.55 46.22
CA TYR A 722 13.00 68.83 46.09
C TYR A 722 12.63 69.86 47.16
N PHE A 723 13.60 70.71 47.47
CA PHE A 723 13.44 71.89 48.33
C PHE A 723 13.74 73.19 47.59
N ASN A 724 13.04 74.25 47.98
CA ASN A 724 13.35 75.61 47.52
C ASN A 724 14.72 76.08 48.06
N PHE A 725 15.33 77.04 47.36
CA PHE A 725 16.56 77.67 47.86
C PHE A 725 16.32 78.33 49.21
N ASP A 726 17.26 78.18 50.14
CA ASP A 726 17.19 78.72 51.51
C ASP A 726 15.94 78.27 52.32
N LYS A 727 15.38 77.10 52.01
CA LYS A 727 14.18 76.56 52.69
C LYS A 727 14.29 75.08 53.02
N HIS A 728 13.60 74.68 54.08
CA HIS A 728 13.46 73.29 54.53
C HIS A 728 12.00 72.82 54.64
N ASN A 729 11.01 73.69 54.37
CA ASN A 729 9.62 73.27 54.33
C ASN A 729 9.39 72.32 53.14
N ILE A 730 8.49 71.36 53.33
CA ILE A 730 7.98 70.51 52.25
C ILE A 730 7.22 71.40 51.24
N ARG A 731 7.35 71.10 49.95
CA ARG A 731 6.58 71.71 48.84
C ARG A 731 5.39 70.81 48.49
N SER A 732 4.39 71.30 47.76
CA SER A 732 3.25 70.47 47.32
C SER A 732 3.67 69.29 46.44
N ASP A 733 4.58 69.50 45.49
CA ASP A 733 5.13 68.44 44.64
C ASP A 733 6.03 67.46 45.42
N ALA A 734 6.68 67.92 46.49
CA ALA A 734 7.38 67.05 47.41
C ALA A 734 6.42 66.26 48.33
N ALA A 735 5.26 66.82 48.69
CA ALA A 735 4.24 66.14 49.47
C ALA A 735 3.61 64.98 48.68
N GLU A 736 3.21 65.22 47.42
CA GLU A 736 2.66 64.18 46.53
C GLU A 736 3.58 62.96 46.34
N GLU A 737 4.91 63.16 46.36
CA GLU A 737 5.90 62.08 46.31
C GLU A 737 6.17 61.44 47.68
N LEU A 738 6.05 62.20 48.78
CA LEU A 738 6.12 61.66 50.14
C LEU A 738 4.90 60.81 50.49
N ASP A 739 3.72 61.14 49.99
CA ASP A 739 2.49 60.37 50.21
C ASP A 739 2.60 58.97 49.57
N LYS A 740 3.32 58.86 48.43
CA LYS A 740 3.66 57.57 47.81
C LYS A 740 4.61 56.74 48.68
N LEU A 741 5.59 57.39 49.33
CA LEU A 741 6.46 56.75 50.32
C LEU A 741 5.68 56.32 51.57
N VAL A 742 4.75 57.14 52.07
CA VAL A 742 3.85 56.76 53.19
C VAL A 742 3.03 55.53 52.81
N ALA A 743 2.41 55.51 51.63
CA ALA A 743 1.64 54.37 51.16
C ALA A 743 2.48 53.09 51.10
N VAL A 744 3.72 53.15 50.60
CA VAL A 744 4.65 52.00 50.61
C VAL A 744 5.02 51.58 52.04
N MET A 745 5.30 52.51 52.94
CA MET A 745 5.61 52.15 54.33
C MET A 745 4.39 51.58 55.08
N GLN A 746 3.16 51.91 54.67
CA GLN A 746 1.94 51.27 55.18
C GLN A 746 1.73 49.86 54.56
N GLU A 747 2.02 49.71 53.27
CA GLU A 747 1.94 48.44 52.50
C GLU A 747 2.94 47.39 53.00
N TYR A 748 4.12 47.81 53.47
CA TYR A 748 5.17 46.95 54.04
C TYR A 748 5.42 47.31 55.52
N PRO A 749 4.68 46.74 56.50
CA PRO A 749 4.73 47.18 57.90
C PRO A 749 6.07 47.01 58.62
N SER A 750 6.92 46.10 58.14
CA SER A 750 8.25 45.82 58.67
C SER A 750 9.35 46.71 58.08
N MET A 751 9.10 47.41 56.96
CA MET A 751 10.11 48.24 56.29
C MET A 751 10.64 49.35 57.21
N VAL A 752 11.96 49.46 57.32
CA VAL A 752 12.67 50.51 58.08
C VAL A 752 13.52 51.34 57.11
N ILE A 753 13.42 52.67 57.19
CA ILE A 753 14.16 53.58 56.30
C ILE A 753 15.16 54.48 57.04
N ALA A 754 16.13 55.01 56.29
CA ALA A 754 16.93 56.17 56.65
C ALA A 754 16.71 57.30 55.63
N ILE A 755 16.61 58.53 56.12
CA ILE A 755 16.39 59.74 55.32
C ILE A 755 17.71 60.51 55.23
N GLU A 756 18.20 60.74 54.03
CA GLU A 756 19.39 61.55 53.77
C GLU A 756 19.00 62.83 53.01
N SER A 757 19.42 64.00 53.48
CA SER A 757 19.06 65.28 52.86
C SER A 757 20.28 66.14 52.54
N HIS A 758 20.14 66.95 51.47
CA HIS A 758 21.25 67.66 50.83
C HIS A 758 20.92 69.12 50.51
N THR A 759 21.95 69.91 50.26
CA THR A 759 21.87 71.29 49.75
C THR A 759 22.61 71.42 48.42
N ASP A 760 22.42 72.55 47.75
CA ASP A 760 23.38 73.00 46.74
C ASP A 760 24.51 73.81 47.42
N SER A 761 25.62 74.00 46.71
CA SER A 761 26.88 74.63 47.17
C SER A 761 26.81 76.11 47.55
N ARG A 762 25.64 76.76 47.46
CA ARG A 762 25.52 78.21 47.71
C ARG A 762 25.22 78.47 49.18
N GLY A 763 26.28 78.60 49.97
CA GLY A 763 26.23 78.94 51.38
C GLY A 763 27.63 78.93 52.00
N SER A 764 27.69 78.77 53.33
CA SER A 764 28.87 78.18 53.97
C SER A 764 28.55 76.73 54.30
N SER A 765 29.54 75.83 54.26
CA SER A 765 29.34 74.40 54.55
C SER A 765 28.69 74.13 55.91
N VAL A 766 28.97 74.99 56.90
CA VAL A 766 28.34 74.98 58.24
C VAL A 766 26.84 75.30 58.14
N TYR A 767 26.46 76.34 57.40
CA TYR A 767 25.06 76.69 57.18
C TYR A 767 24.33 75.62 56.35
N ASN A 768 24.97 75.11 55.31
CA ASN A 768 24.42 74.08 54.45
C ASN A 768 24.24 72.73 55.17
N ARG A 769 25.14 72.37 56.10
CA ARG A 769 24.90 71.26 57.05
C ARG A 769 23.62 71.47 57.84
N TYR A 770 23.49 72.62 58.50
CA TYR A 770 22.33 72.96 59.32
C TYR A 770 21.02 72.95 58.50
N LEU A 771 21.01 73.56 57.32
CA LEU A 771 19.85 73.57 56.43
C LEU A 771 19.46 72.16 55.94
N SER A 772 20.44 71.29 55.63
CA SER A 772 20.18 69.90 55.25
C SER A 772 19.63 69.05 56.40
N ASP A 773 20.07 69.29 57.64
CA ASP A 773 19.58 68.59 58.83
C ASP A 773 18.13 69.02 59.16
N LEU A 774 17.80 70.31 58.99
CA LEU A 774 16.41 70.78 59.04
C LEU A 774 15.53 70.14 57.96
N ARG A 775 16.05 69.89 56.75
CA ARG A 775 15.32 69.18 55.68
C ARG A 775 15.01 67.74 56.07
N ALA A 776 16.01 66.98 56.52
CA ALA A 776 15.82 65.61 56.96
C ALA A 776 14.81 65.50 58.10
N LYS A 777 14.87 66.45 59.07
CA LYS A 777 13.90 66.55 60.17
C LYS A 777 12.49 66.93 59.71
N SER A 778 12.36 67.81 58.71
CA SER A 778 11.06 68.20 58.14
C SER A 778 10.42 67.05 57.36
N THR A 779 11.21 66.29 56.59
CA THR A 779 10.75 65.06 55.93
C THR A 779 10.37 63.97 56.95
N ARG A 780 11.17 63.77 58.01
CA ARG A 780 10.83 62.85 59.11
C ARG A 780 9.52 63.23 59.81
N ALA A 781 9.30 64.52 60.06
CA ALA A 781 8.06 65.01 60.66
C ALA A 781 6.84 64.70 59.78
N TYR A 782 6.93 64.97 58.47
CA TYR A 782 5.87 64.69 57.50
C TYR A 782 5.44 63.22 57.48
N LEU A 783 6.38 62.28 57.48
CA LEU A 783 6.07 60.84 57.49
C LEU A 783 5.39 60.40 58.79
N ILE A 784 5.82 60.95 59.94
CA ILE A 784 5.21 60.64 61.24
C ILE A 784 3.81 61.24 61.37
N GLU A 785 3.60 62.47 60.88
CA GLU A 785 2.30 63.13 60.84
C GLU A 785 1.29 62.36 59.96
N ASN A 786 1.76 61.73 58.89
CA ASN A 786 0.99 60.82 58.03
C ASN A 786 1.00 59.35 58.48
N GLY A 787 1.27 59.09 59.77
CA GLY A 787 1.01 57.80 60.42
C GLY A 787 2.12 56.74 60.35
N ILE A 788 3.34 57.09 59.92
CA ILE A 788 4.48 56.17 60.00
C ILE A 788 5.08 56.19 61.41
N ASP A 789 5.23 55.00 62.02
CA ASP A 789 5.77 54.89 63.38
C ASP A 789 7.20 55.49 63.48
N PRO A 790 7.49 56.35 64.48
CA PRO A 790 8.79 57.00 64.63
C PRO A 790 10.01 56.08 64.76
N SER A 791 9.82 54.81 65.12
CA SER A 791 10.87 53.77 65.20
C SER A 791 11.29 53.22 63.83
N ARG A 792 10.40 53.29 62.83
CA ARG A 792 10.63 52.81 61.45
C ARG A 792 11.45 53.78 60.59
N ILE A 793 11.88 54.90 61.18
CA ILE A 793 12.79 55.88 60.58
C ILE A 793 14.08 55.87 61.39
N GLN A 794 15.00 54.94 61.05
CA GLN A 794 16.23 54.64 61.79
C GLN A 794 17.10 55.89 61.99
N SER A 795 17.21 56.74 60.96
CA SER A 795 17.81 58.06 61.10
C SER A 795 17.31 59.05 60.05
N ALA A 796 17.45 60.34 60.36
CA ALA A 796 17.25 61.43 59.42
C ALA A 796 18.46 62.36 59.55
N LYS A 797 19.26 62.50 58.48
CA LYS A 797 20.59 63.13 58.52
C LYS A 797 20.79 64.15 57.39
N GLY A 798 21.34 65.30 57.75
CA GLY A 798 21.80 66.31 56.80
C GLY A 798 23.27 66.14 56.39
N TYR A 799 23.53 66.06 55.09
CA TYR A 799 24.88 65.97 54.51
C TYR A 799 25.40 67.29 53.91
N GLY A 800 24.60 68.35 53.96
CA GLY A 800 24.92 69.63 53.33
C GLY A 800 25.24 69.46 51.85
N GLU A 801 26.36 70.05 51.45
CA GLU A 801 26.88 70.05 50.08
C GLU A 801 27.90 68.93 49.79
N ASP A 802 28.16 68.01 50.75
CA ASP A 802 29.18 66.95 50.62
C ASP A 802 28.91 65.95 49.47
N ARG A 803 27.65 65.84 49.03
CA ARG A 803 27.15 64.80 48.12
C ARG A 803 26.26 65.40 47.04
N LEU A 804 26.87 66.20 46.16
CA LEU A 804 26.23 66.74 44.97
C LEU A 804 26.02 65.65 43.91
N LEU A 805 24.99 65.79 43.08
CA LEU A 805 24.73 64.91 41.92
C LEU A 805 25.38 65.40 40.62
N ASN A 806 26.08 66.52 40.66
CA ASN A 806 26.68 67.20 39.52
C ASN A 806 27.82 68.12 39.97
N ASP A 807 28.59 68.62 39.01
CA ASP A 807 29.81 69.41 39.22
C ASP A 807 29.55 70.82 39.80
N CYS A 808 28.36 71.12 40.31
CA CYS A 808 28.01 72.42 40.88
C CYS A 808 28.60 72.63 42.29
N ASP A 809 29.89 72.36 42.48
CA ASP A 809 30.65 72.50 43.73
C ASP A 809 30.99 73.97 44.10
N GLY A 810 30.87 74.88 43.12
CA GLY A 810 31.23 76.29 43.24
C GLY A 810 32.40 76.70 42.33
N SER A 811 33.11 75.75 41.72
CA SER A 811 34.15 76.00 40.71
C SER A 811 33.57 76.41 39.36
N VAL A 812 32.37 75.94 39.02
CA VAL A 812 31.65 76.24 37.77
C VAL A 812 30.32 76.97 38.01
N ARG A 813 29.92 77.80 37.04
CA ARG A 813 28.68 78.59 37.11
C ARG A 813 27.47 77.75 36.69
N CYS A 814 26.77 77.19 37.67
CA CYS A 814 25.55 76.43 37.44
C CYS A 814 24.27 77.26 37.33
N THR A 815 23.23 76.68 36.72
CA THR A 815 21.87 77.22 36.64
C THR A 815 21.05 76.91 37.89
N SER A 816 19.96 77.65 38.10
CA SER A 816 19.00 77.40 39.19
C SER A 816 18.39 75.99 39.16
N GLN A 817 18.33 75.37 37.98
CA GLN A 817 17.86 74.00 37.75
C GLN A 817 18.92 72.97 38.16
N GLN A 818 20.18 73.13 37.75
CA GLN A 818 21.27 72.24 38.18
C GLN A 818 21.47 72.28 39.71
N HIS A 819 21.38 73.46 40.31
CA HIS A 819 21.33 73.59 41.78
C HIS A 819 20.06 72.98 42.39
N GLN A 820 18.93 72.88 41.67
CA GLN A 820 17.72 72.22 42.21
C GLN A 820 17.93 70.74 42.42
N LEU A 821 18.65 70.06 41.52
CA LEU A 821 18.97 68.63 41.61
C LEU A 821 19.64 68.29 42.97
N ASN A 822 20.52 69.17 43.46
CA ASN A 822 21.25 68.95 44.71
C ASN A 822 20.41 69.24 45.98
N ARG A 823 19.37 70.09 45.89
CA ARG A 823 18.47 70.40 47.01
C ARG A 823 17.39 69.31 47.19
N ARG A 824 17.82 68.10 47.55
CA ARG A 824 17.00 66.88 47.58
C ARG A 824 16.95 66.17 48.95
N SER A 825 16.04 65.22 49.09
CA SER A 825 16.17 64.07 50.00
C SER A 825 16.24 62.75 49.21
N GLU A 826 16.96 61.77 49.75
CA GLU A 826 16.99 60.37 49.31
C GLU A 826 16.52 59.44 50.46
N PHE A 827 15.96 58.28 50.10
CA PHE A 827 15.45 57.29 51.05
C PHE A 827 16.14 55.95 50.87
N ILE A 828 16.84 55.51 51.91
CA ILE A 828 17.53 54.23 51.96
C ILE A 828 16.64 53.25 52.73
N VAL A 829 16.32 52.11 52.13
CA VAL A 829 15.67 50.98 52.81
C VAL A 829 16.75 50.22 53.57
N VAL A 830 16.66 50.25 54.90
CA VAL A 830 17.64 49.65 55.82
C VAL A 830 17.24 48.23 56.22
N ASP A 831 15.95 48.00 56.40
CA ASP A 831 15.37 46.69 56.70
C ASP A 831 13.99 46.55 56.02
N MET A 832 13.50 45.32 55.86
CA MET A 832 12.28 44.98 55.08
C MET A 832 11.28 44.12 55.84
#